data_AF-A0A8J5QZB0-F1
#
_entry.id   AF-A0A8J5QZB0-F1
#
_cell.length_a   1.000
_cell.length_b   1.000
_cell.length_c   1.000
_cell.angle_alpha   90.00
_cell.angle_beta   90.00
_cell.angle_gamma   90.00
#
_symmetry.space_group_name_H-M   'P 1'
#
loop_
_entity.id
_entity.type
_entity.pdbx_description
1 polymer ?
#
loop_
_entity_poly.entity_id
_entity_poly.type
_entity_poly.pdbx_seq_one_letter_code
_entity_poly.pdbx_strand_id
1 'polypeptide(L)'
;MTWHCNGTTNQEMIDKLKEAAMIAIDRGKYCHEPDPYLDRPRRIGYNVTISAPHMHAYALSFLSDQLKTGARALDVGSGSGYLTACMARMVGPQGRVIGVEHIPELIEVSIKNIQKDCPNFIEEGRIKFVETDGREGYPTDSPYDAIHVGAAADFVPEQLIKQLAPGGRMIIPVVAMEGFQKFQDLLQVDKDQDGSITQTKLMHVSYVPLTDPTKTPVGNEPLSDYQVSWLNSIVYIGSLTVLPICRYVSENYGRKRVGYLITMPLITCWILTLSASNFWHLLIARYLAGVGGTTSLFLTPIYVSEISGDSIRGQLGSIFMFSLKFGILLGYIIGAFLSYHLFAVCALLMCFLYFLCFNFLPETPIYLLSNEKEVASTESLMWLKNNDETAVERELSRMKIFVEKNYNAKKTLAYTAKIFEMAGSALHPNICAIIIGFIQIISCWLSILLMERAGRKTLILISCIGIVTCNCILGVFFYLKSHSYDVSSVNWLPLISLSAFSILYCLGMGPAPFVVMSEIFSSDISALASSIALLFMGLMGFVYMNTFPFLVDFMGIHSNFFLSAIVGLLTLTVITCMLPETKGRSLQSIIHELNGITEHSGDKLKNGKRALDVGSGSGYLTACMGTMVGPDGVAVGIDHISELQALATRNIKADKPELLESGRVKLIGMFRFFTVGDGRQGYPNDAPYDAIHVGAAAKETPYALIDQLAPGGRLIVPIGPEGADQKLVQIDKTINGEIQQRSLMGVVYVPLTDKERQYS
;
A
#
# COMPACT_ATOMS: atom_id res chain seq x y z
N MET A 1 26.66 -9.96 -36.11
CA MET A 1 25.53 -10.70 -36.73
C MET A 1 24.79 -11.41 -35.62
N THR A 2 23.47 -11.28 -35.54
CA THR A 2 22.64 -12.13 -34.66
C THR A 2 22.46 -13.49 -35.32
N TRP A 3 23.11 -14.51 -34.77
CA TRP A 3 22.83 -15.89 -35.14
C TRP A 3 21.54 -16.30 -34.42
N HIS A 4 20.59 -16.88 -35.16
CA HIS A 4 19.38 -17.48 -34.61
C HIS A 4 19.31 -18.91 -35.15
N CYS A 5 19.74 -19.87 -34.36
CA CYS A 5 19.99 -21.24 -34.82
C CYS A 5 18.94 -22.26 -34.36
N ASN A 6 17.69 -21.82 -34.15
CA ASN A 6 16.58 -22.72 -33.79
C ASN A 6 16.47 -23.90 -34.78
N GLY A 7 16.25 -25.11 -34.27
CA GLY A 7 15.94 -26.29 -35.08
C GLY A 7 15.07 -27.30 -34.32
N THR A 8 14.53 -28.27 -35.04
CA THR A 8 13.78 -29.42 -34.51
C THR A 8 14.68 -30.61 -34.17
N THR A 9 15.91 -30.62 -34.68
CA THR A 9 16.94 -31.66 -34.48
C THR A 9 18.32 -31.03 -34.28
N ASN A 10 19.28 -31.79 -33.75
CA ASN A 10 20.68 -31.35 -33.59
C ASN A 10 21.28 -30.89 -34.94
N GLN A 11 21.02 -31.62 -36.02
CA GLN A 11 21.50 -31.28 -37.37
C GLN A 11 20.95 -29.92 -37.85
N GLU A 12 19.62 -29.75 -37.79
CA GLU A 12 18.96 -28.52 -38.27
C GLU A 12 19.35 -27.26 -37.46
N MET A 13 19.71 -27.45 -36.19
CA MET A 13 20.29 -26.40 -35.34
C MET A 13 21.70 -25.99 -35.79
N ILE A 14 22.51 -26.95 -36.26
CA ILE A 14 23.96 -26.75 -36.45
C ILE A 14 24.36 -26.52 -37.90
N ASP A 15 23.56 -26.93 -38.88
CA ASP A 15 23.67 -26.45 -40.28
C ASP A 15 23.64 -24.90 -40.34
N LYS A 16 23.00 -24.27 -39.35
CA LYS A 16 22.89 -22.82 -39.16
C LYS A 16 24.05 -22.22 -38.33
N LEU A 17 24.88 -23.05 -37.67
CA LEU A 17 26.03 -22.64 -36.84
C LEU A 17 27.40 -22.96 -37.46
N LYS A 18 27.49 -23.97 -38.33
CA LYS A 18 28.72 -24.47 -38.99
C LYS A 18 29.80 -25.09 -38.07
N GLU A 19 29.58 -25.19 -36.77
CA GLU A 19 30.51 -25.82 -35.82
C GLU A 19 30.43 -27.36 -35.86
N ALA A 20 31.35 -27.99 -36.58
CA ALA A 20 31.34 -29.43 -36.85
C ALA A 20 31.45 -30.32 -35.59
N ALA A 21 32.06 -29.82 -34.51
CA ALA A 21 32.15 -30.55 -33.25
C ALA A 21 30.78 -30.79 -32.61
N MET A 22 29.89 -29.78 -32.65
CA MET A 22 28.55 -29.87 -32.10
C MET A 22 27.67 -30.85 -32.89
N ILE A 23 27.93 -31.08 -34.18
CA ILE A 23 27.14 -32.03 -34.99
C ILE A 23 27.27 -33.45 -34.43
N ALA A 24 28.49 -33.82 -34.00
CA ALA A 24 28.80 -35.14 -33.47
C ALA A 24 28.33 -35.37 -32.02
N ILE A 25 28.07 -34.30 -31.26
CA ILE A 25 27.65 -34.35 -29.86
C ILE A 25 26.19 -33.92 -29.77
N ASP A 26 25.28 -34.87 -29.58
CA ASP A 26 23.85 -34.60 -29.57
C ASP A 26 23.41 -33.88 -28.29
N ARG A 27 23.16 -32.57 -28.39
CA ARG A 27 22.69 -31.72 -27.29
C ARG A 27 21.44 -32.27 -26.60
N GLY A 28 20.60 -33.02 -27.29
CA GLY A 28 19.41 -33.66 -26.72
C GLY A 28 19.71 -34.70 -25.65
N LYS A 29 20.96 -35.21 -25.56
CA LYS A 29 21.39 -36.14 -24.51
C LYS A 29 21.85 -35.43 -23.23
N TYR A 30 22.15 -34.14 -23.28
CA TYR A 30 22.74 -33.32 -22.20
C TYR A 30 21.76 -32.29 -21.60
N CYS A 31 20.47 -32.43 -21.92
CA CYS A 31 19.39 -31.55 -21.48
C CYS A 31 18.20 -32.39 -21.02
N HIS A 32 17.48 -31.93 -20.01
CA HIS A 32 16.31 -32.63 -19.44
C HIS A 32 15.00 -31.86 -19.64
N GLU A 33 15.08 -30.57 -19.96
CA GLU A 33 13.92 -29.77 -20.43
C GLU A 33 13.53 -30.12 -21.88
N PRO A 34 12.25 -29.97 -22.26
CA PRO A 34 11.78 -30.15 -23.63
C PRO A 34 12.40 -29.13 -24.60
N ASP A 35 12.38 -29.45 -25.90
CA ASP A 35 12.96 -28.66 -27.00
C ASP A 35 14.43 -28.20 -26.76
N PRO A 36 15.38 -29.16 -26.59
CA PRO A 36 16.77 -28.86 -26.26
C PRO A 36 17.52 -28.07 -27.36
N TYR A 37 17.01 -28.08 -28.59
CA TYR A 37 17.60 -27.44 -29.79
C TYR A 37 17.07 -26.01 -30.06
N LEU A 38 16.20 -25.46 -29.19
CA LEU A 38 15.84 -24.05 -29.26
C LEU A 38 16.99 -23.17 -28.78
N ASP A 39 17.14 -22.00 -29.39
CA ASP A 39 18.31 -21.12 -29.25
C ASP A 39 18.23 -20.24 -27.98
N ARG A 40 18.12 -20.91 -26.83
CA ARG A 40 18.00 -20.33 -25.49
C ARG A 40 18.72 -21.21 -24.44
N PRO A 41 19.14 -20.65 -23.29
CA PRO A 41 19.58 -21.46 -22.16
C PRO A 41 18.45 -22.38 -21.68
N ARG A 42 18.81 -23.54 -21.13
CA ARG A 42 17.90 -24.54 -20.55
C ARG A 42 18.33 -24.90 -19.14
N ARG A 43 17.40 -25.10 -18.20
CA ARG A 43 17.76 -25.49 -16.83
C ARG A 43 18.25 -26.95 -16.81
N ILE A 44 19.25 -27.22 -15.95
CA ILE A 44 19.82 -28.57 -15.74
C ILE A 44 19.78 -29.02 -14.27
N GLY A 45 19.02 -28.30 -13.43
CA GLY A 45 19.04 -28.43 -11.97
C GLY A 45 19.77 -27.27 -11.29
N TYR A 46 19.75 -27.23 -9.95
CA TYR A 46 20.63 -26.41 -9.10
C TYR A 46 20.73 -24.91 -9.45
N ASN A 47 19.66 -24.37 -10.04
CA ASN A 47 19.57 -23.02 -10.63
C ASN A 47 20.67 -22.64 -11.64
N VAL A 48 21.35 -23.61 -12.24
CA VAL A 48 22.27 -23.40 -13.37
C VAL A 48 21.63 -23.81 -14.70
N THR A 49 22.22 -23.37 -15.81
CA THR A 49 21.69 -23.62 -17.15
C THR A 49 22.77 -24.14 -18.09
N ILE A 50 22.40 -25.07 -18.98
CA ILE A 50 23.17 -25.32 -20.20
C ILE A 50 22.93 -24.12 -21.14
N SER A 51 24.00 -23.37 -21.44
CA SER A 51 23.93 -22.14 -22.25
C SER A 51 23.27 -22.33 -23.61
N ALA A 52 22.85 -21.23 -24.24
CA ALA A 52 22.26 -21.28 -25.57
C ALA A 52 23.19 -21.94 -26.61
N PRO A 53 22.67 -22.67 -27.61
CA PRO A 53 23.45 -23.25 -28.70
C PRO A 53 24.42 -22.25 -29.36
N HIS A 54 23.99 -21.02 -29.67
CA HIS A 54 24.90 -20.02 -30.26
C HIS A 54 26.07 -19.62 -29.34
N MET A 55 25.88 -19.62 -28.01
CA MET A 55 26.96 -19.29 -27.07
C MET A 55 28.01 -20.41 -26.99
N HIS A 56 27.59 -21.67 -27.07
CA HIS A 56 28.53 -22.78 -27.21
C HIS A 56 29.29 -22.73 -28.53
N ALA A 57 28.60 -22.41 -29.65
CA ALA A 57 29.26 -22.23 -30.93
C ALA A 57 30.32 -21.11 -30.87
N TYR A 58 29.98 -19.93 -30.34
CA TYR A 58 30.95 -18.86 -30.13
C TYR A 58 32.15 -19.30 -29.27
N ALA A 59 31.92 -19.95 -28.13
CA ALA A 59 33.00 -20.43 -27.27
C ALA A 59 33.95 -21.40 -27.99
N LEU A 60 33.43 -22.33 -28.79
CA LEU A 60 34.23 -23.24 -29.60
C LEU A 60 34.95 -22.51 -30.74
N SER A 61 34.29 -21.60 -31.45
CA SER A 61 34.91 -20.80 -32.52
C SER A 61 36.10 -19.98 -32.01
N PHE A 62 35.96 -19.31 -30.86
CA PHE A 62 37.03 -18.50 -30.26
C PHE A 62 38.18 -19.33 -29.67
N LEU A 63 37.97 -20.63 -29.39
CA LEU A 63 39.01 -21.57 -28.92
C LEU A 63 39.48 -22.53 -30.02
N SER A 64 38.95 -22.45 -31.24
CA SER A 64 39.14 -23.44 -32.32
C SER A 64 40.59 -23.56 -32.80
N ASP A 65 41.37 -22.48 -32.71
CA ASP A 65 42.80 -22.45 -32.97
C ASP A 65 43.62 -23.13 -31.85
N GLN A 66 43.11 -23.23 -30.63
CA GLN A 66 43.80 -23.87 -29.50
C GLN A 66 43.37 -25.33 -29.26
N LEU A 67 42.13 -25.68 -29.59
CA LEU A 67 41.56 -27.04 -29.46
C LEU A 67 42.07 -28.01 -30.56
N LYS A 68 43.39 -28.04 -30.77
CA LYS A 68 44.08 -28.90 -31.73
C LYS A 68 44.21 -30.35 -31.23
N THR A 69 44.49 -31.28 -32.14
CA THR A 69 44.74 -32.69 -31.75
C THR A 69 45.94 -32.78 -30.80
N GLY A 70 45.74 -33.38 -29.62
CA GLY A 70 46.75 -33.47 -28.56
C GLY A 70 46.67 -32.38 -27.48
N ALA A 71 45.83 -31.35 -27.67
CA ALA A 71 45.73 -30.22 -26.73
C ALA A 71 45.06 -30.60 -25.39
N ARG A 72 45.36 -29.82 -24.36
CA ARG A 72 44.83 -29.91 -22.99
C ARG A 72 43.85 -28.76 -22.77
N ALA A 73 42.60 -29.06 -22.43
CA ALA A 73 41.58 -28.05 -22.18
C ALA A 73 40.93 -28.16 -20.78
N LEU A 74 40.42 -27.04 -20.28
CA LEU A 74 39.68 -26.93 -19.02
C LEU A 74 38.30 -26.30 -19.28
N ASP A 75 37.25 -26.90 -18.72
CA ASP A 75 35.86 -26.44 -18.81
C ASP A 75 35.34 -26.14 -17.40
N VAL A 76 35.38 -24.87 -17.01
CA VAL A 76 35.00 -24.42 -15.67
C VAL A 76 33.50 -24.15 -15.61
N GLY A 77 32.78 -24.80 -14.68
CA GLY A 77 31.32 -24.79 -14.66
C GLY A 77 30.75 -25.72 -15.75
N SER A 78 31.31 -26.94 -15.85
CA SER A 78 30.98 -27.90 -16.92
C SER A 78 29.52 -28.36 -16.91
N GLY A 79 28.77 -28.16 -15.82
CA GLY A 79 27.32 -28.36 -15.75
C GLY A 79 26.88 -29.75 -16.18
N SER A 80 26.21 -29.86 -17.33
CA SER A 80 25.74 -31.14 -17.86
C SER A 80 26.77 -31.92 -18.68
N GLY A 81 27.99 -31.38 -18.87
CA GLY A 81 29.10 -32.00 -19.62
C GLY A 81 29.11 -31.76 -21.13
N TYR A 82 28.17 -30.97 -21.66
CA TYR A 82 27.98 -30.80 -23.11
C TYR A 82 29.19 -30.17 -23.82
N LEU A 83 29.68 -29.03 -23.32
CA LEU A 83 30.82 -28.36 -23.96
C LEU A 83 32.13 -29.13 -23.77
N THR A 84 32.27 -29.78 -22.61
CA THR A 84 33.36 -30.71 -22.29
C THR A 84 33.46 -31.82 -23.35
N ALA A 85 32.32 -32.39 -23.77
CA ALA A 85 32.23 -33.36 -24.86
C ALA A 85 32.65 -32.78 -26.21
N CYS A 86 32.17 -31.59 -26.56
CA CYS A 86 32.55 -30.90 -27.80
C CYS A 86 34.06 -30.62 -27.88
N MET A 87 34.66 -30.13 -26.79
CA MET A 87 36.11 -29.91 -26.71
C MET A 87 36.88 -31.24 -26.81
N ALA A 88 36.43 -32.30 -26.14
CA ALA A 88 37.03 -33.65 -26.22
C ALA A 88 36.94 -34.28 -27.63
N ARG A 89 35.95 -33.84 -28.42
CA ARG A 89 35.82 -34.23 -29.84
C ARG A 89 36.80 -33.50 -30.74
N MET A 90 37.20 -32.26 -30.40
CA MET A 90 38.16 -31.43 -31.14
C MET A 90 39.62 -31.79 -30.81
N VAL A 91 39.97 -31.93 -29.54
CA VAL A 91 41.35 -32.28 -29.13
C VAL A 91 41.76 -33.72 -29.45
N GLY A 92 40.81 -34.55 -29.90
CA GLY A 92 41.05 -35.87 -30.45
C GLY A 92 41.59 -36.92 -29.46
N PRO A 93 41.97 -38.13 -29.93
CA PRO A 93 42.35 -39.25 -29.06
C PRO A 93 43.63 -39.06 -28.24
N GLN A 94 44.45 -38.05 -28.55
CA GLN A 94 45.69 -37.74 -27.82
C GLN A 94 45.54 -36.53 -26.88
N GLY A 95 44.46 -35.75 -27.03
CA GLY A 95 44.18 -34.60 -26.16
C GLY A 95 43.42 -34.99 -24.90
N ARG A 96 43.19 -34.00 -24.03
CA ARG A 96 42.53 -34.23 -22.73
C ARG A 96 41.73 -33.01 -22.30
N VAL A 97 40.53 -33.23 -21.77
CA VAL A 97 39.64 -32.16 -21.28
C VAL A 97 39.24 -32.43 -19.84
N ILE A 98 39.38 -31.42 -18.99
CA ILE A 98 38.96 -31.49 -17.58
C ILE A 98 37.69 -30.67 -17.42
N GLY A 99 36.60 -31.29 -16.99
CA GLY A 99 35.40 -30.59 -16.56
C GLY A 99 35.47 -30.31 -15.06
N VAL A 100 35.33 -29.06 -14.67
CA VAL A 100 35.28 -28.64 -13.27
C VAL A 100 33.86 -28.20 -12.95
N GLU A 101 33.29 -28.76 -11.88
CA GLU A 101 32.00 -28.33 -11.34
C GLU A 101 32.03 -28.38 -9.80
N HIS A 102 31.28 -27.50 -9.15
CA HIS A 102 31.25 -27.35 -7.69
C HIS A 102 30.04 -28.04 -7.02
N ILE A 103 29.18 -28.66 -7.83
CA ILE A 103 27.94 -29.33 -7.41
C ILE A 103 28.12 -30.83 -7.71
N PRO A 104 28.25 -31.70 -6.69
CA PRO A 104 28.52 -33.13 -6.87
C PRO A 104 27.51 -33.85 -7.77
N GLU A 105 26.23 -33.49 -7.66
CA GLU A 105 25.16 -34.09 -8.45
C GLU A 105 25.26 -33.73 -9.95
N LEU A 106 25.91 -32.62 -10.31
CA LEU A 106 26.21 -32.28 -11.70
C LEU A 106 27.46 -33.00 -12.22
N ILE A 107 28.41 -33.35 -11.35
CA ILE A 107 29.48 -34.30 -11.70
C ILE A 107 28.87 -35.67 -12.06
N GLU A 108 27.91 -36.17 -11.29
CA GLU A 108 27.19 -37.41 -11.61
C GLU A 108 26.40 -37.32 -12.93
N VAL A 109 25.63 -36.23 -13.12
CA VAL A 109 24.86 -36.01 -14.36
C VAL A 109 25.75 -35.91 -15.59
N SER A 110 26.86 -35.17 -15.51
CA SER A 110 27.79 -35.01 -16.64
C SER A 110 28.52 -36.32 -17.00
N ILE A 111 29.00 -37.09 -16.02
CA ILE A 111 29.54 -38.43 -16.24
C ILE A 111 28.51 -39.33 -16.94
N LYS A 112 27.26 -39.35 -16.45
CA LYS A 112 26.16 -40.15 -17.00
C LYS A 112 25.76 -39.74 -18.42
N ASN A 113 25.81 -38.45 -18.73
CA ASN A 113 25.54 -37.93 -20.08
C ASN A 113 26.66 -38.36 -21.06
N ILE A 114 27.94 -38.26 -20.67
CA ILE A 114 29.06 -38.75 -21.50
C ILE A 114 28.97 -40.27 -21.71
N GLN A 115 28.70 -41.06 -20.66
CA GLN A 115 28.53 -42.52 -20.78
C GLN A 115 27.39 -42.91 -21.76
N LYS A 116 26.34 -42.09 -21.87
CA LYS A 116 25.20 -42.29 -22.79
C LYS A 116 25.50 -41.87 -24.23
N ASP A 117 26.45 -40.97 -24.46
CA ASP A 117 26.73 -40.38 -25.78
C ASP A 117 28.06 -40.84 -26.40
N CYS A 118 29.15 -40.73 -25.63
CA CYS A 118 30.53 -40.99 -26.03
C CYS A 118 31.31 -41.70 -24.89
N PRO A 119 30.95 -42.93 -24.47
CA PRO A 119 31.56 -43.61 -23.32
C PRO A 119 33.08 -43.73 -23.40
N ASN A 120 33.61 -44.01 -24.60
CA ASN A 120 35.02 -43.97 -24.95
C ASN A 120 35.79 -42.76 -24.39
N PHE A 121 35.17 -41.58 -24.28
CA PHE A 121 35.88 -40.39 -23.81
C PHE A 121 36.30 -40.50 -22.32
N ILE A 122 35.57 -41.25 -21.50
CA ILE A 122 35.97 -41.53 -20.11
C ILE A 122 36.88 -42.77 -20.05
N GLU A 123 36.56 -43.82 -20.80
CA GLU A 123 37.34 -45.07 -20.83
C GLU A 123 38.78 -44.88 -21.33
N GLU A 124 38.98 -44.02 -22.34
CA GLU A 124 40.29 -43.63 -22.88
C GLU A 124 41.00 -42.57 -22.03
N GLY A 125 40.38 -42.09 -20.93
CA GLY A 125 40.95 -41.06 -20.05
C GLY A 125 41.02 -39.66 -20.68
N ARG A 126 40.22 -39.41 -21.73
CA ARG A 126 40.19 -38.18 -22.53
C ARG A 126 39.37 -37.08 -21.86
N ILE A 127 38.30 -37.43 -21.14
CA ILE A 127 37.54 -36.55 -20.25
C ILE A 127 37.77 -37.00 -18.81
N LYS A 128 37.97 -36.04 -17.91
CA LYS A 128 37.84 -36.23 -16.46
C LYS A 128 36.98 -35.11 -15.88
N PHE A 129 35.95 -35.45 -15.11
CA PHE A 129 35.24 -34.49 -14.26
C PHE A 129 35.86 -34.43 -12.86
N VAL A 130 35.88 -33.24 -12.26
CA VAL A 130 36.45 -32.98 -10.94
C VAL A 130 35.57 -32.03 -10.14
N GLU A 131 35.23 -32.43 -8.91
CA GLU A 131 34.58 -31.58 -7.91
C GLU A 131 35.59 -30.57 -7.33
N THR A 132 35.43 -29.28 -7.63
CA THR A 132 36.27 -28.17 -7.09
C THR A 132 35.66 -26.80 -7.40
N ASP A 133 36.11 -25.74 -6.70
CA ASP A 133 35.77 -24.36 -7.04
C ASP A 133 36.37 -23.99 -8.40
N GLY A 134 35.52 -23.55 -9.33
CA GLY A 134 35.91 -23.10 -10.66
C GLY A 134 36.92 -21.94 -10.68
N ARG A 135 37.00 -21.14 -9.61
CA ARG A 135 38.00 -20.06 -9.47
C ARG A 135 39.43 -20.58 -9.34
N GLU A 136 39.60 -21.75 -8.72
CA GLU A 136 40.90 -22.40 -8.53
C GLU A 136 41.27 -23.33 -9.70
N GLY A 137 40.30 -23.71 -10.54
CA GLY A 137 40.53 -24.60 -11.69
C GLY A 137 40.94 -26.01 -11.26
N TYR A 138 41.94 -26.59 -11.94
CA TYR A 138 42.48 -27.91 -11.58
C TYR A 138 43.99 -28.00 -11.90
N PRO A 139 44.87 -27.47 -11.02
CA PRO A 139 46.30 -27.33 -11.30
C PRO A 139 47.04 -28.62 -11.69
N THR A 140 46.59 -29.78 -11.21
CA THR A 140 47.24 -31.09 -11.41
C THR A 140 47.40 -31.49 -12.87
N ASP A 141 46.46 -31.12 -13.74
CA ASP A 141 46.53 -31.42 -15.18
C ASP A 141 46.87 -30.19 -16.05
N SER A 142 47.27 -29.08 -15.43
CA SER A 142 47.81 -27.90 -16.13
C SER A 142 49.23 -28.17 -16.68
N PRO A 143 49.77 -27.37 -17.63
CA PRO A 143 49.12 -26.23 -18.28
C PRO A 143 48.04 -26.64 -19.29
N TYR A 144 47.16 -25.69 -19.62
CA TYR A 144 46.07 -25.85 -20.59
C TYR A 144 46.24 -24.92 -21.80
N ASP A 145 46.08 -25.46 -23.00
CA ASP A 145 46.09 -24.67 -24.24
C ASP A 145 44.81 -23.84 -24.39
N ALA A 146 43.69 -24.37 -23.88
CA ALA A 146 42.37 -23.75 -23.91
C ALA A 146 41.68 -23.79 -22.54
N ILE A 147 41.09 -22.68 -22.10
CA ILE A 147 40.21 -22.64 -20.92
C ILE A 147 38.87 -22.00 -21.31
N HIS A 148 37.77 -22.67 -21.01
CA HIS A 148 36.42 -22.09 -21.06
C HIS A 148 35.89 -21.91 -19.63
N VAL A 149 35.11 -20.85 -19.41
CA VAL A 149 34.40 -20.61 -18.15
C VAL A 149 32.92 -20.38 -18.43
N GLY A 150 32.07 -21.35 -18.07
CA GLY A 150 30.63 -21.37 -18.28
C GLY A 150 29.80 -20.58 -17.26
N ALA A 151 30.43 -19.77 -16.41
CA ALA A 151 29.77 -18.95 -15.39
C ALA A 151 30.51 -17.62 -15.17
N ALA A 152 29.78 -16.55 -14.87
CA ALA A 152 30.32 -15.20 -14.80
C ALA A 152 31.10 -14.95 -13.50
N ALA A 153 32.40 -14.66 -13.63
CA ALA A 153 33.26 -14.31 -12.51
C ALA A 153 33.23 -12.79 -12.21
N ASP A 154 33.39 -12.39 -10.94
CA ASP A 154 33.47 -10.96 -10.56
C ASP A 154 34.77 -10.28 -11.06
N PHE A 155 35.80 -11.07 -11.39
CA PHE A 155 37.07 -10.66 -12.03
C PHE A 155 37.73 -11.90 -12.67
N VAL A 156 38.72 -11.73 -13.57
CA VAL A 156 39.48 -12.86 -14.15
C VAL A 156 40.29 -13.55 -13.04
N PRO A 157 40.07 -14.85 -12.73
CA PRO A 157 40.82 -15.52 -11.67
C PRO A 157 42.29 -15.73 -12.02
N GLU A 158 43.19 -15.21 -11.20
CA GLU A 158 44.65 -15.30 -11.39
C GLU A 158 45.15 -16.77 -11.45
N GLN A 159 44.45 -17.67 -10.75
CA GLN A 159 44.76 -19.10 -10.72
C GLN A 159 44.54 -19.77 -12.08
N LEU A 160 43.52 -19.35 -12.85
CA LEU A 160 43.29 -19.83 -14.21
C LEU A 160 44.34 -19.25 -15.18
N ILE A 161 44.75 -17.98 -15.00
CA ILE A 161 45.85 -17.37 -15.77
C ILE A 161 47.18 -18.13 -15.55
N LYS A 162 47.46 -18.57 -14.32
CA LYS A 162 48.65 -19.39 -14.01
C LYS A 162 48.61 -20.74 -14.72
N GLN A 163 47.43 -21.39 -14.77
CA GLN A 163 47.21 -22.69 -15.40
C GLN A 163 47.14 -22.64 -16.94
N LEU A 164 46.97 -21.47 -17.55
CA LEU A 164 47.00 -21.31 -19.00
C LEU A 164 48.43 -21.51 -19.56
N ALA A 165 48.57 -22.16 -20.71
CA ALA A 165 49.86 -22.41 -21.37
C ALA A 165 50.43 -21.14 -22.03
N PRO A 166 51.76 -21.04 -22.26
CA PRO A 166 52.34 -20.05 -23.15
C PRO A 166 51.82 -20.26 -24.59
N GLY A 167 51.15 -19.25 -25.15
CA GLY A 167 50.40 -19.32 -26.41
C GLY A 167 48.94 -19.77 -26.28
N GLY A 168 48.47 -20.10 -25.07
CA GLY A 168 47.10 -20.56 -24.82
C GLY A 168 46.09 -19.42 -24.66
N ARG A 169 44.79 -19.76 -24.78
CA ARG A 169 43.66 -18.82 -24.65
C ARG A 169 42.62 -19.27 -23.62
N MET A 170 42.13 -18.31 -22.85
CA MET A 170 40.94 -18.44 -22.03
C MET A 170 39.77 -17.60 -22.58
N ILE A 171 38.56 -18.16 -22.58
CA ILE A 171 37.30 -17.45 -22.82
C ILE A 171 36.50 -17.44 -21.52
N ILE A 172 36.24 -16.25 -20.99
CA ILE A 172 35.62 -16.06 -19.66
C ILE A 172 34.63 -14.88 -19.67
N PRO A 173 33.36 -15.09 -19.26
CA PRO A 173 32.44 -14.00 -18.96
C PRO A 173 32.85 -13.36 -17.63
N VAL A 174 33.16 -12.07 -17.66
CA VAL A 174 33.61 -11.31 -16.50
C VAL A 174 32.69 -10.12 -16.25
N VAL A 175 32.40 -9.88 -14.98
CA VAL A 175 31.71 -8.69 -14.51
C VAL A 175 32.46 -7.43 -14.92
N ALA A 176 31.77 -6.54 -15.63
CA ALA A 176 32.26 -5.21 -15.97
C ALA A 176 31.37 -4.14 -15.33
N MET A 177 31.96 -2.98 -15.04
CA MET A 177 31.24 -1.77 -14.65
C MET A 177 31.62 -0.60 -15.55
N GLU A 178 30.61 0.08 -16.07
CA GLU A 178 30.74 1.31 -16.88
C GLU A 178 29.72 2.29 -16.30
N GLY A 179 30.22 3.36 -15.67
CA GLY A 179 29.40 4.18 -14.77
C GLY A 179 28.91 3.40 -13.55
N PHE A 180 27.59 3.26 -13.40
CA PHE A 180 26.93 2.60 -12.25
C PHE A 180 26.19 1.30 -12.63
N GLN A 181 26.38 0.78 -13.84
CA GLN A 181 25.76 -0.46 -14.31
C GLN A 181 26.73 -1.64 -14.18
N LYS A 182 26.23 -2.79 -13.74
CA LYS A 182 26.94 -4.07 -13.73
C LYS A 182 26.49 -4.90 -14.94
N PHE A 183 27.40 -5.20 -15.86
CA PHE A 183 27.17 -6.12 -16.98
C PHE A 183 28.13 -7.31 -16.90
N GLN A 184 28.04 -8.20 -17.87
CA GLN A 184 29.05 -9.22 -18.11
C GLN A 184 29.60 -9.05 -19.52
N ASP A 185 30.91 -8.93 -19.64
CA ASP A 185 31.64 -8.92 -20.90
C ASP A 185 32.31 -10.28 -21.09
N LEU A 186 32.12 -10.89 -22.26
CA LEU A 186 32.88 -12.06 -22.67
C LEU A 186 34.29 -11.59 -23.04
N LEU A 187 35.26 -11.93 -22.21
CA LEU A 187 36.66 -11.61 -22.42
C LEU A 187 37.39 -12.80 -23.03
N GLN A 188 38.19 -12.51 -24.05
CA GLN A 188 39.28 -13.34 -24.49
C GLN A 188 40.53 -12.93 -23.71
N VAL A 189 41.21 -13.91 -23.12
CA VAL A 189 42.46 -13.72 -22.38
C VAL A 189 43.50 -14.63 -23.01
N ASP A 190 44.35 -14.06 -23.86
CA ASP A 190 45.50 -14.74 -24.44
C ASP A 190 46.72 -14.59 -23.51
N LYS A 191 47.55 -15.63 -23.47
CA LYS A 191 48.83 -15.64 -22.75
C LYS A 191 49.94 -15.83 -23.77
N ASP A 192 50.75 -14.80 -23.97
CA ASP A 192 51.80 -14.79 -24.98
C ASP A 192 52.97 -15.72 -24.60
N GLN A 193 53.87 -16.00 -25.55
CA GLN A 193 54.99 -16.93 -25.36
C GLN A 193 56.03 -16.44 -24.34
N ASP A 194 56.06 -15.14 -24.04
CA ASP A 194 56.86 -14.54 -22.96
C ASP A 194 56.16 -14.58 -21.59
N GLY A 195 54.91 -15.06 -21.52
CA GLY A 195 54.08 -15.09 -20.33
C GLY A 195 53.31 -13.79 -20.06
N SER A 196 53.38 -12.78 -20.93
CA SER A 196 52.53 -11.59 -20.85
C SER A 196 51.07 -11.92 -21.17
N ILE A 197 50.13 -11.10 -20.70
CA ILE A 197 48.69 -11.38 -20.74
C ILE A 197 47.95 -10.27 -21.50
N THR A 198 47.28 -10.66 -22.58
CA THR A 198 46.48 -9.77 -23.42
C THR A 198 44.99 -10.06 -23.20
N GLN A 199 44.21 -9.02 -22.82
CA GLN A 199 42.76 -9.15 -22.60
C GLN A 199 41.97 -8.36 -23.66
N THR A 200 41.09 -9.05 -24.38
CA THR A 200 40.25 -8.49 -25.45
C THR A 200 38.77 -8.68 -25.13
N LYS A 201 37.99 -7.61 -25.08
CA LYS A 201 36.52 -7.66 -24.94
C LYS A 201 35.90 -8.09 -26.27
N LEU A 202 35.16 -9.20 -26.27
CA LEU A 202 34.50 -9.75 -27.46
C LEU A 202 33.07 -9.21 -27.63
N MET A 203 32.22 -9.41 -26.61
CA MET A 203 30.78 -9.10 -26.66
C MET A 203 30.16 -9.05 -25.26
N HIS A 204 29.04 -8.35 -25.10
CA HIS A 204 28.22 -8.45 -23.89
C HIS A 204 27.48 -9.79 -23.84
N VAL A 205 27.33 -10.36 -22.65
CA VAL A 205 26.69 -11.67 -22.40
C VAL A 205 25.84 -11.68 -21.14
N SER A 206 25.13 -12.79 -20.90
CA SER A 206 24.38 -13.05 -19.66
C SER A 206 24.46 -14.54 -19.31
N TYR A 207 25.46 -14.87 -18.48
CA TYR A 207 25.69 -16.16 -17.86
C TYR A 207 25.19 -16.16 -16.40
N VAL A 208 24.96 -17.36 -15.86
CA VAL A 208 24.79 -17.55 -14.41
C VAL A 208 26.07 -17.12 -13.67
N PRO A 209 25.98 -16.56 -12.46
CA PRO A 209 27.18 -16.17 -11.71
C PRO A 209 28.00 -17.40 -11.30
N LEU A 210 29.33 -17.26 -11.25
CA LEU A 210 30.23 -18.28 -10.72
C LEU A 210 30.06 -18.31 -9.18
N THR A 211 29.18 -19.22 -8.72
CA THR A 211 28.71 -19.33 -7.33
C THR A 211 29.74 -19.96 -6.38
N ASP A 212 29.40 -19.99 -5.11
CA ASP A 212 30.15 -20.62 -4.03
C ASP A 212 29.17 -21.56 -3.32
N PRO A 213 29.50 -22.85 -3.09
CA PRO A 213 28.57 -23.82 -2.52
C PRO A 213 28.13 -23.48 -1.10
N THR A 214 28.78 -22.52 -0.42
CA THR A 214 28.47 -22.08 0.94
C THR A 214 27.56 -20.85 1.04
N LYS A 215 27.08 -20.28 -0.10
CA LYS A 215 26.47 -18.93 -0.13
C LYS A 215 24.98 -18.84 -0.50
N THR A 216 24.21 -19.92 -0.44
CA THR A 216 22.74 -19.82 -0.29
C THR A 216 22.39 -19.49 1.17
N PRO A 217 21.66 -18.40 1.48
CA PRO A 217 21.38 -18.05 2.89
C PRO A 217 20.52 -19.07 3.64
N VAL A 218 19.71 -19.87 2.93
CA VAL A 218 18.77 -20.84 3.49
C VAL A 218 18.61 -22.00 2.49
N GLY A 219 18.94 -23.23 2.90
CA GLY A 219 18.87 -24.44 2.07
C GLY A 219 19.93 -24.53 0.95
N ASN A 220 19.93 -25.65 0.23
CA ASN A 220 20.93 -25.95 -0.82
C ASN A 220 20.51 -25.44 -2.22
N GLU A 221 19.26 -25.00 -2.39
CA GLU A 221 18.71 -24.52 -3.66
C GLU A 221 18.06 -23.14 -3.49
N PRO A 222 18.14 -22.24 -4.50
CA PRO A 222 17.38 -20.99 -4.51
C PRO A 222 15.87 -21.22 -4.50
N LEU A 223 15.14 -20.35 -3.80
CA LEU A 223 13.67 -20.43 -3.71
C LEU A 223 13.00 -20.23 -5.08
N SER A 224 11.99 -21.05 -5.38
CA SER A 224 11.18 -20.90 -6.59
C SER A 224 10.24 -19.69 -6.52
N ASP A 225 9.78 -19.18 -7.66
CA ASP A 225 8.85 -18.04 -7.73
C ASP A 225 7.55 -18.29 -6.93
N TYR A 226 7.11 -19.55 -6.87
CA TYR A 226 5.99 -20.00 -6.05
C TYR A 226 6.31 -19.94 -4.54
N GLN A 227 7.50 -20.36 -4.11
CA GLN A 227 7.95 -20.19 -2.72
C GLN A 227 8.12 -18.70 -2.35
N VAL A 228 8.64 -17.88 -3.27
CA VAL A 228 8.76 -16.42 -3.08
C VAL A 228 7.39 -15.76 -3.00
N SER A 229 6.41 -16.17 -3.82
CA SER A 229 5.01 -15.72 -3.71
C SER A 229 4.43 -16.05 -2.33
N TRP A 230 4.55 -17.28 -1.85
CA TRP A 230 4.13 -17.67 -0.49
C TRP A 230 4.84 -16.86 0.62
N LEU A 231 6.15 -16.64 0.49
CA LEU A 231 6.96 -15.83 1.42
C LEU A 231 6.52 -14.34 1.46
N ASN A 232 5.91 -13.87 0.37
CA ASN A 232 5.33 -12.53 0.26
C ASN A 232 3.88 -12.50 0.74
N SER A 233 3.08 -13.54 0.47
CA SER A 233 1.64 -13.57 0.73
C SER A 233 1.28 -13.98 2.17
N ILE A 234 2.10 -14.81 2.82
CA ILE A 234 1.87 -15.30 4.19
C ILE A 234 1.72 -14.17 5.23
N VAL A 235 2.32 -12.99 4.96
CA VAL A 235 2.19 -11.81 5.84
C VAL A 235 0.74 -11.38 6.00
N TYR A 236 -0.08 -11.52 4.95
CA TYR A 236 -1.49 -11.16 4.96
C TYR A 236 -2.34 -12.19 5.74
N ILE A 237 -1.92 -13.46 5.80
CA ILE A 237 -2.53 -14.44 6.72
C ILE A 237 -2.19 -14.05 8.18
N GLY A 238 -0.97 -13.55 8.43
CA GLY A 238 -0.61 -12.89 9.70
C GLY A 238 -1.55 -11.72 10.03
N SER A 239 -1.86 -10.88 9.04
CA SER A 239 -2.83 -9.78 9.19
C SER A 239 -4.24 -10.28 9.55
N LEU A 240 -4.76 -11.23 8.77
CA LEU A 240 -6.11 -11.77 8.93
C LEU A 240 -6.32 -12.44 10.29
N THR A 241 -5.32 -13.18 10.77
CA THR A 241 -5.40 -13.93 12.03
C THR A 241 -5.22 -13.05 13.28
N VAL A 242 -4.39 -11.99 13.22
CA VAL A 242 -4.16 -11.14 14.40
C VAL A 242 -5.25 -10.09 14.63
N LEU A 243 -5.91 -9.56 13.59
CA LEU A 243 -6.84 -8.43 13.73
C LEU A 243 -7.99 -8.65 14.75
N PRO A 244 -8.64 -9.83 14.82
CA PRO A 244 -9.64 -10.11 15.86
C PRO A 244 -9.04 -10.11 17.28
N ILE A 245 -7.81 -10.61 17.42
CA ILE A 245 -7.07 -10.66 18.69
C ILE A 245 -6.68 -9.24 19.12
N CYS A 246 -6.13 -8.42 18.22
CA CYS A 246 -5.81 -7.01 18.47
C CYS A 246 -7.04 -6.22 18.95
N ARG A 247 -8.19 -6.42 18.30
CA ARG A 247 -9.46 -5.81 18.72
C ARG A 247 -9.82 -6.25 20.15
N TYR A 248 -9.94 -7.56 20.38
CA TYR A 248 -10.33 -8.11 21.67
C TYR A 248 -9.41 -7.65 22.81
N VAL A 249 -8.08 -7.65 22.59
CA VAL A 249 -7.10 -7.21 23.59
C VAL A 249 -7.15 -5.70 23.82
N SER A 250 -7.32 -4.89 22.78
CA SER A 250 -7.45 -3.43 22.91
C SER A 250 -8.69 -3.02 23.70
N GLU A 251 -9.84 -3.67 23.40
CA GLU A 251 -11.12 -3.35 24.02
C GLU A 251 -11.19 -3.80 25.48
N ASN A 252 -10.68 -4.99 25.82
CA ASN A 252 -10.82 -5.55 27.16
C ASN A 252 -9.61 -5.29 28.09
N TYR A 253 -8.39 -5.21 27.54
CA TYR A 253 -7.16 -5.24 28.35
C TYR A 253 -6.20 -4.06 28.11
N GLY A 254 -6.57 -3.08 27.28
CA GLY A 254 -5.83 -1.83 27.10
C GLY A 254 -4.85 -1.83 25.93
N ARG A 255 -4.53 -0.62 25.46
CA ARG A 255 -3.72 -0.38 24.26
C ARG A 255 -2.24 -0.71 24.52
N LYS A 256 -1.73 -0.51 25.73
CA LYS A 256 -0.35 -0.86 26.10
C LYS A 256 -0.08 -2.36 25.97
N ARG A 257 -1.05 -3.24 26.26
CA ARG A 257 -0.88 -4.69 26.07
C ARG A 257 -0.82 -5.10 24.60
N VAL A 258 -1.54 -4.40 23.72
CA VAL A 258 -1.44 -4.59 22.28
C VAL A 258 -0.04 -4.19 21.76
N GLY A 259 0.64 -3.24 22.40
CA GLY A 259 2.03 -2.88 22.06
C GLY A 259 3.02 -4.04 22.22
N TYR A 260 2.86 -4.89 23.24
CA TYR A 260 3.70 -6.08 23.40
C TYR A 260 3.43 -7.14 22.32
N LEU A 261 2.22 -7.20 21.76
CA LEU A 261 1.88 -8.02 20.59
C LEU A 261 2.50 -7.48 19.28
N ILE A 262 2.99 -6.24 19.24
CA ILE A 262 3.89 -5.79 18.16
C ILE A 262 5.27 -6.40 18.38
N THR A 263 5.84 -6.25 19.58
CA THR A 263 7.26 -6.57 19.82
C THR A 263 7.57 -8.06 19.77
N MET A 264 6.82 -8.90 20.50
CA MET A 264 7.19 -10.31 20.69
C MET A 264 7.21 -11.11 19.37
N PRO A 265 6.24 -10.96 18.44
CA PRO A 265 6.31 -11.57 17.11
C PRO A 265 7.48 -11.04 16.27
N LEU A 266 7.82 -9.74 16.35
CA LEU A 266 8.92 -9.18 15.55
C LEU A 266 10.30 -9.62 16.05
N ILE A 267 10.53 -9.68 17.35
CA ILE A 267 11.77 -10.25 17.92
C ILE A 267 11.91 -11.71 17.50
N THR A 268 10.84 -12.50 17.62
CA THR A 268 10.81 -13.91 17.21
C THR A 268 11.04 -14.08 15.70
N CYS A 269 10.45 -13.22 14.88
CA CYS A 269 10.67 -13.17 13.42
C CYS A 269 12.14 -12.98 13.06
N TRP A 270 12.81 -11.97 13.63
CA TRP A 270 14.21 -11.69 13.28
C TRP A 270 15.17 -12.76 13.83
N ILE A 271 14.87 -13.35 14.99
CA ILE A 271 15.62 -14.52 15.49
C ILE A 271 15.47 -15.71 14.53
N LEU A 272 14.25 -16.06 14.12
CA LEU A 272 14.00 -17.16 13.17
C LEU A 272 14.58 -16.87 11.77
N THR A 273 14.72 -15.60 11.39
CA THR A 273 15.37 -15.17 10.15
C THR A 273 16.90 -15.35 10.23
N LEU A 274 17.50 -15.07 11.39
CA LEU A 274 18.93 -15.29 11.63
C LEU A 274 19.30 -16.78 11.78
N SER A 275 18.36 -17.62 12.23
CA SER A 275 18.55 -19.06 12.39
C SER A 275 17.89 -19.90 11.29
N ALA A 276 17.61 -19.32 10.12
CA ALA A 276 16.84 -19.98 9.07
C ALA A 276 17.67 -21.04 8.32
N SER A 277 17.41 -22.33 8.58
CA SER A 277 18.06 -23.43 7.87
C SER A 277 17.23 -23.98 6.68
N ASN A 278 15.92 -23.68 6.63
CA ASN A 278 15.04 -24.09 5.54
C ASN A 278 13.90 -23.07 5.31
N PHE A 279 13.20 -23.23 4.18
CA PHE A 279 12.07 -22.38 3.75
C PHE A 279 11.00 -22.15 4.84
N TRP A 280 10.70 -23.16 5.66
CA TRP A 280 9.64 -23.07 6.68
C TRP A 280 9.99 -22.10 7.81
N HIS A 281 11.27 -21.97 8.19
CA HIS A 281 11.70 -20.95 9.15
C HIS A 281 11.40 -19.54 8.63
N LEU A 282 11.71 -19.28 7.36
CA LEU A 282 11.41 -18.00 6.72
C LEU A 282 9.89 -17.76 6.59
N LEU A 283 9.12 -18.78 6.25
CA LEU A 283 7.67 -18.67 6.13
C LEU A 283 7.01 -18.32 7.48
N ILE A 284 7.44 -18.96 8.57
CA ILE A 284 6.97 -18.66 9.94
C ILE A 284 7.44 -17.27 10.39
N ALA A 285 8.69 -16.89 10.13
CA ALA A 285 9.18 -15.55 10.42
C ALA A 285 8.35 -14.48 9.69
N ARG A 286 8.03 -14.69 8.40
CA ARG A 286 7.19 -13.78 7.61
C ARG A 286 5.74 -13.73 8.08
N TYR A 287 5.16 -14.86 8.51
CA TYR A 287 3.86 -14.85 9.20
C TYR A 287 3.90 -13.93 10.43
N LEU A 288 4.91 -14.08 11.30
CA LEU A 288 5.08 -13.26 12.50
C LEU A 288 5.39 -11.79 12.19
N ALA A 289 6.08 -11.49 11.09
CA ALA A 289 6.24 -10.13 10.57
C ALA A 289 4.89 -9.52 10.16
N GLY A 290 4.01 -10.31 9.55
CA GLY A 290 2.62 -9.95 9.26
C GLY A 290 1.81 -9.66 10.52
N VAL A 291 1.92 -10.51 11.55
CA VAL A 291 1.29 -10.33 12.87
C VAL A 291 1.75 -9.02 13.54
N GLY A 292 3.07 -8.81 13.69
CA GLY A 292 3.61 -7.62 14.35
C GLY A 292 3.34 -6.32 13.56
N GLY A 293 3.56 -6.36 12.24
CA GLY A 293 3.22 -5.24 11.34
C GLY A 293 1.73 -4.91 11.33
N THR A 294 0.86 -5.90 11.48
CA THR A 294 -0.59 -5.69 11.55
C THR A 294 -1.08 -5.26 12.94
N THR A 295 -0.35 -5.62 13.97
CA THR A 295 -0.58 -5.03 15.29
C THR A 295 -0.20 -3.54 15.28
N SER A 296 0.86 -3.15 14.56
CA SER A 296 1.15 -1.73 14.28
C SER A 296 0.12 -1.06 13.36
N LEU A 297 -0.43 -1.75 12.34
CA LEU A 297 -1.57 -1.31 11.50
C LEU A 297 -2.81 -0.91 12.31
N PHE A 298 -2.94 -1.48 13.51
CA PHE A 298 -4.13 -1.36 14.32
C PHE A 298 -3.93 -0.41 15.51
N LEU A 299 -2.78 -0.52 16.19
CA LEU A 299 -2.55 0.19 17.45
C LEU A 299 -2.17 1.65 17.27
N THR A 300 -1.24 1.96 16.36
CA THR A 300 -0.40 3.15 16.55
C THR A 300 -1.18 4.47 16.46
N PRO A 301 -1.98 4.74 15.41
CA PRO A 301 -2.89 5.89 15.41
C PRO A 301 -4.07 5.85 16.38
N ILE A 302 -4.52 4.69 16.91
CA ILE A 302 -5.47 4.66 18.05
C ILE A 302 -4.77 5.18 19.31
N TYR A 303 -3.58 4.64 19.62
CA TYR A 303 -2.79 5.06 20.77
C TYR A 303 -2.42 6.55 20.68
N VAL A 304 -1.97 7.01 19.50
CA VAL A 304 -1.66 8.42 19.23
C VAL A 304 -2.90 9.31 19.29
N SER A 305 -4.07 8.89 18.78
CA SER A 305 -5.28 9.72 18.85
C SER A 305 -5.77 9.91 20.29
N GLU A 306 -5.65 8.88 21.13
CA GLU A 306 -6.11 8.88 22.52
C GLU A 306 -5.18 9.62 23.51
N ILE A 307 -3.89 9.78 23.20
CA ILE A 307 -2.95 10.59 24.02
C ILE A 307 -2.77 12.03 23.53
N SER A 308 -3.18 12.35 22.29
CA SER A 308 -2.96 13.68 21.69
C SER A 308 -4.15 14.61 21.86
N GLY A 309 -3.86 15.89 22.16
CA GLY A 309 -4.85 16.96 22.14
C GLY A 309 -5.32 17.29 20.72
N ASP A 310 -6.57 17.73 20.57
CA ASP A 310 -7.25 17.90 19.28
C ASP A 310 -6.47 18.77 18.27
N SER A 311 -5.76 19.80 18.76
CA SER A 311 -4.98 20.75 17.95
C SER A 311 -3.74 20.14 17.28
N ILE A 312 -3.20 19.05 17.81
CA ILE A 312 -1.98 18.39 17.29
C ILE A 312 -2.24 16.96 16.79
N ARG A 313 -3.41 16.37 17.07
CA ARG A 313 -3.79 15.01 16.67
C ARG A 313 -3.60 14.75 15.17
N GLY A 314 -3.99 15.70 14.32
CA GLY A 314 -3.80 15.62 12.86
C GLY A 314 -2.31 15.57 12.46
N GLN A 315 -1.48 16.41 13.08
CA GLN A 315 -0.03 16.45 12.81
C GLN A 315 0.67 15.16 13.24
N LEU A 316 0.33 14.63 14.42
CA LEU A 316 0.88 13.37 14.93
C LEU A 316 0.44 12.15 14.10
N GLY A 317 -0.82 12.12 13.65
CA GLY A 317 -1.30 11.14 12.67
C GLY A 317 -0.55 11.20 11.33
N SER A 318 -0.19 12.40 10.87
CA SER A 318 0.65 12.59 9.69
C SER A 318 2.11 12.16 9.90
N ILE A 319 2.70 12.44 11.06
CA ILE A 319 4.07 12.00 11.43
C ILE A 319 4.18 10.48 11.40
N PHE A 320 3.16 9.76 11.88
CA PHE A 320 3.12 8.30 11.78
C PHE A 320 3.13 7.82 10.31
N MET A 321 2.36 8.47 9.43
CA MET A 321 2.39 8.18 7.98
C MET A 321 3.76 8.45 7.34
N PHE A 322 4.49 9.47 7.79
CA PHE A 322 5.86 9.75 7.37
C PHE A 322 6.86 8.71 7.89
N SER A 323 6.77 8.35 9.18
CA SER A 323 7.70 7.44 9.88
C SER A 323 7.82 6.09 9.18
N LEU A 324 6.72 5.65 8.55
CA LEU A 324 6.69 4.50 7.65
C LEU A 324 7.54 4.71 6.39
N LYS A 325 7.23 5.71 5.56
CA LYS A 325 7.96 5.90 4.29
C LYS A 325 9.45 6.03 4.54
N PHE A 326 9.82 6.67 5.64
CA PHE A 326 11.17 6.67 6.19
C PHE A 326 11.69 5.26 6.54
N GLY A 327 10.97 4.47 7.34
CA GLY A 327 11.37 3.09 7.69
C GLY A 327 11.49 2.13 6.49
N ILE A 328 10.65 2.28 5.47
CA ILE A 328 10.78 1.54 4.20
C ILE A 328 12.03 1.96 3.44
N LEU A 329 12.25 3.27 3.30
CA LEU A 329 13.43 3.83 2.64
C LEU A 329 14.72 3.39 3.37
N LEU A 330 14.72 3.44 4.70
CA LEU A 330 15.80 2.94 5.55
C LEU A 330 16.02 1.43 5.32
N GLY A 331 14.96 0.63 5.22
CA GLY A 331 15.03 -0.78 4.86
C GLY A 331 15.71 -1.02 3.51
N TYR A 332 15.36 -0.25 2.47
CA TYR A 332 16.04 -0.37 1.17
C TYR A 332 17.49 0.13 1.20
N ILE A 333 17.80 1.18 1.95
CA ILE A 333 19.19 1.68 2.11
C ILE A 333 20.04 0.63 2.83
N ILE A 334 19.63 0.15 4.01
CA ILE A 334 20.38 -0.85 4.77
C ILE A 334 20.49 -2.15 3.97
N GLY A 335 19.41 -2.60 3.33
CA GLY A 335 19.41 -3.80 2.48
C GLY A 335 20.19 -3.68 1.18
N ALA A 336 20.56 -2.46 0.75
CA ALA A 336 21.41 -2.24 -0.41
C ALA A 336 22.91 -2.35 -0.11
N PHE A 337 23.32 -2.16 1.16
CA PHE A 337 24.73 -2.06 1.55
C PHE A 337 25.17 -3.13 2.58
N LEU A 338 24.26 -3.72 3.35
CA LEU A 338 24.60 -4.73 4.36
C LEU A 338 24.25 -6.15 3.89
N SER A 339 24.99 -7.14 4.41
CA SER A 339 24.67 -8.55 4.18
C SER A 339 23.36 -8.96 4.88
N TYR A 340 22.72 -10.00 4.37
CA TYR A 340 21.46 -10.57 4.89
C TYR A 340 21.43 -10.71 6.42
N HIS A 341 22.47 -11.31 7.00
CA HIS A 341 22.61 -11.50 8.44
C HIS A 341 22.72 -10.17 9.20
N LEU A 342 23.54 -9.23 8.72
CA LEU A 342 23.76 -7.96 9.40
C LEU A 342 22.51 -7.06 9.32
N PHE A 343 21.78 -7.10 8.20
CA PHE A 343 20.46 -6.47 8.06
C PHE A 343 19.47 -6.98 9.11
N ALA A 344 19.38 -8.31 9.30
CA ALA A 344 18.49 -8.91 10.29
C ALA A 344 18.90 -8.59 11.74
N VAL A 345 20.20 -8.47 12.04
CA VAL A 345 20.69 -7.96 13.34
C VAL A 345 20.25 -6.51 13.57
N CYS A 346 20.42 -5.62 12.58
CA CYS A 346 19.98 -4.23 12.69
C CYS A 346 18.46 -4.13 12.96
N ALA A 347 17.66 -4.93 12.26
CA ALA A 347 16.21 -4.95 12.44
C ALA A 347 15.79 -5.49 13.83
N LEU A 348 16.45 -6.55 14.31
CA LEU A 348 16.26 -7.09 15.67
C LEU A 348 16.58 -6.04 16.75
N LEU A 349 17.68 -5.29 16.59
CA LEU A 349 18.06 -4.21 17.52
C LEU A 349 17.02 -3.09 17.56
N MET A 350 16.42 -2.72 16.43
CA MET A 350 15.31 -1.75 16.43
C MET A 350 14.06 -2.27 17.16
N CYS A 351 13.78 -3.58 17.10
CA CYS A 351 12.68 -4.18 17.88
C CYS A 351 12.95 -4.15 19.39
N PHE A 352 14.19 -4.39 19.83
CA PHE A 352 14.59 -4.23 21.24
C PHE A 352 14.57 -2.76 21.70
N LEU A 353 14.96 -1.82 20.85
CA LEU A 353 14.86 -0.38 21.15
C LEU A 353 13.40 0.05 21.32
N TYR A 354 12.50 -0.40 20.44
CA TYR A 354 11.06 -0.17 20.60
C TYR A 354 10.55 -0.76 21.92
N PHE A 355 10.91 -2.01 22.26
CA PHE A 355 10.53 -2.62 23.54
C PHE A 355 10.96 -1.77 24.74
N LEU A 356 12.24 -1.38 24.78
CA LEU A 356 12.80 -0.61 25.88
C LEU A 356 12.08 0.73 26.06
N CYS A 357 11.90 1.49 24.99
CA CYS A 357 11.23 2.79 25.03
C CYS A 357 9.72 2.67 25.34
N PHE A 358 9.03 1.67 24.79
CA PHE A 358 7.57 1.53 24.94
C PHE A 358 7.16 1.16 26.38
N ASN A 359 8.03 0.52 27.17
CA ASN A 359 7.77 0.25 28.58
C ASN A 359 7.51 1.52 29.40
N PHE A 360 8.12 2.66 29.06
CA PHE A 360 7.97 3.94 29.78
C PHE A 360 6.69 4.73 29.42
N LEU A 361 6.01 4.39 28.33
CA LEU A 361 4.78 5.06 27.91
C LEU A 361 3.58 4.64 28.78
N PRO A 362 2.66 5.54 29.16
CA PRO A 362 1.50 5.19 29.98
C PRO A 362 0.42 4.43 29.18
N GLU A 363 -0.61 3.93 29.85
CA GLU A 363 -1.83 3.44 29.19
C GLU A 363 -2.75 4.62 28.85
N THR A 364 -3.57 4.54 27.78
CA THR A 364 -4.26 5.73 27.26
C THR A 364 -5.35 6.26 28.22
N PRO A 365 -5.43 7.59 28.47
CA PRO A 365 -6.43 8.17 29.37
C PRO A 365 -7.87 7.82 29.00
N ILE A 366 -8.17 7.78 27.69
CA ILE A 366 -9.51 7.50 27.16
C ILE A 366 -9.93 6.05 27.41
N TYR A 367 -9.04 5.06 27.24
CA TYR A 367 -9.33 3.66 27.60
C TYR A 367 -9.59 3.51 29.10
N LEU A 368 -8.79 4.20 29.94
CA LEU A 368 -8.92 4.13 31.38
C LEU A 368 -10.25 4.72 31.87
N LEU A 369 -10.67 5.87 31.35
CA LEU A 369 -11.99 6.46 31.62
C LEU A 369 -13.14 5.61 31.06
N SER A 370 -13.01 5.04 29.86
CA SER A 370 -14.03 4.14 29.29
C SER A 370 -14.11 2.77 30.00
N ASN A 371 -13.29 2.54 31.00
CA ASN A 371 -13.26 1.35 31.85
C ASN A 371 -13.36 1.74 33.36
N GLU A 372 -13.91 2.92 33.66
CA GLU A 372 -14.17 3.44 35.01
C GLU A 372 -12.93 3.61 35.92
N LYS A 373 -11.72 3.55 35.34
CA LYS A 373 -10.42 3.66 36.05
C LYS A 373 -9.93 5.10 36.10
N GLU A 374 -10.73 5.98 36.70
CA GLU A 374 -10.49 7.42 36.73
C GLU A 374 -9.11 7.79 37.32
N VAL A 375 -8.72 7.20 38.47
CA VAL A 375 -7.43 7.49 39.13
C VAL A 375 -6.25 7.24 38.20
N ALA A 376 -6.21 6.08 37.54
CA ALA A 376 -5.15 5.73 36.59
C ALA A 376 -5.16 6.62 35.33
N SER A 377 -6.33 7.11 34.92
CA SER A 377 -6.42 8.10 33.82
C SER A 377 -5.80 9.44 34.22
N THR A 378 -6.03 9.88 35.47
CA THR A 378 -5.39 11.08 36.03
C THR A 378 -3.87 10.93 36.08
N GLU A 379 -3.33 9.79 36.55
CA GLU A 379 -1.89 9.49 36.52
C GLU A 379 -1.30 9.54 35.09
N SER A 380 -2.00 8.97 34.11
CA SER A 380 -1.61 9.01 32.69
C SER A 380 -1.61 10.43 32.12
N LEU A 381 -2.62 11.24 32.46
CA LEU A 381 -2.69 12.65 32.07
C LEU A 381 -1.60 13.49 32.76
N MET A 382 -1.29 13.25 34.04
CA MET A 382 -0.18 13.92 34.73
C MET A 382 1.15 13.70 34.00
N TRP A 383 1.45 12.46 33.60
CA TRP A 383 2.64 12.17 32.79
C TRP A 383 2.62 12.91 31.43
N LEU A 384 1.49 12.85 30.71
CA LEU A 384 1.32 13.50 29.40
C LEU A 384 1.31 15.05 29.45
N LYS A 385 1.04 15.64 30.62
CA LYS A 385 0.97 17.10 30.84
C LYS A 385 2.12 17.63 31.71
N ASN A 386 3.16 16.83 31.95
CA ASN A 386 4.32 17.22 32.77
C ASN A 386 3.90 17.74 34.17
N ASN A 387 2.95 17.04 34.80
CA ASN A 387 2.36 17.32 36.12
C ASN A 387 1.65 18.68 36.28
N ASP A 388 1.18 19.32 35.19
CA ASP A 388 0.25 20.46 35.28
C ASP A 388 -1.16 19.98 35.66
N GLU A 389 -1.47 19.99 36.95
CA GLU A 389 -2.79 19.63 37.51
C GLU A 389 -3.94 20.41 36.85
N THR A 390 -3.74 21.69 36.51
CA THR A 390 -4.80 22.55 35.93
C THR A 390 -5.09 22.21 34.46
N ALA A 391 -4.09 21.69 33.73
CA ALA A 391 -4.29 21.11 32.41
C ALA A 391 -4.91 19.70 32.50
N VAL A 392 -4.56 18.92 33.52
CA VAL A 392 -5.12 17.59 33.78
C VAL A 392 -6.61 17.67 34.10
N GLU A 393 -7.05 18.50 35.06
CA GLU A 393 -8.47 18.64 35.41
C GLU A 393 -9.33 19.07 34.21
N ARG A 394 -8.82 20.01 33.40
CA ARG A 394 -9.50 20.54 32.21
C ARG A 394 -9.67 19.48 31.13
N GLU A 395 -8.65 18.66 30.91
CA GLU A 395 -8.69 17.55 29.96
C GLU A 395 -9.50 16.38 30.49
N LEU A 396 -9.40 16.01 31.78
CA LEU A 396 -10.22 14.97 32.40
C LEU A 396 -11.71 15.33 32.33
N SER A 397 -12.07 16.59 32.61
CA SER A 397 -13.45 17.09 32.49
C SER A 397 -13.96 17.01 31.05
N ARG A 398 -13.13 17.41 30.06
CA ARG A 398 -13.42 17.20 28.64
C ARG A 398 -13.54 15.72 28.29
N MET A 399 -12.68 14.86 28.83
CA MET A 399 -12.61 13.45 28.51
C MET A 399 -13.76 12.64 29.14
N LYS A 400 -14.34 13.07 30.26
CA LYS A 400 -15.60 12.52 30.78
C LYS A 400 -16.76 12.82 29.83
N ILE A 401 -16.96 14.09 29.48
CA ILE A 401 -17.96 14.53 28.48
C ILE A 401 -17.68 13.88 27.10
N PHE A 402 -16.42 13.62 26.78
CA PHE A 402 -16.03 12.85 25.61
C PHE A 402 -16.50 11.41 25.75
N VAL A 403 -16.06 10.63 26.74
CA VAL A 403 -16.43 9.21 26.91
C VAL A 403 -17.95 9.01 26.97
N GLU A 404 -18.69 9.89 27.65
CA GLU A 404 -20.16 9.88 27.69
C GLU A 404 -20.79 10.08 26.29
N LYS A 405 -20.18 10.91 25.43
CA LYS A 405 -20.52 11.01 24.00
C LYS A 405 -19.86 9.95 23.12
N ASN A 406 -18.78 9.31 23.55
CA ASN A 406 -17.81 8.58 22.72
C ASN A 406 -17.63 7.11 23.16
N TYR A 407 -18.71 6.50 23.65
CA TYR A 407 -19.13 5.17 23.15
C TYR A 407 -18.92 5.12 21.62
N ASN A 408 -19.26 6.23 20.96
CA ASN A 408 -18.72 6.66 19.68
C ASN A 408 -17.16 6.88 19.68
N ALA A 409 -16.29 5.84 19.55
CA ALA A 409 -14.78 5.81 19.71
C ALA A 409 -13.81 6.45 18.62
N LYS A 410 -12.76 5.73 18.09
CA LYS A 410 -12.09 5.85 16.73
C LYS A 410 -10.62 5.34 16.58
N LYS A 411 -10.41 4.39 15.63
CA LYS A 411 -9.43 4.27 14.48
C LYS A 411 -8.04 4.99 14.48
N THR A 412 -6.93 4.53 13.85
CA THR A 412 -6.55 3.39 12.92
C THR A 412 -5.02 3.02 13.09
N LEU A 413 -4.06 2.74 12.16
CA LEU A 413 -3.83 2.73 10.67
C LEU A 413 -2.46 2.03 10.29
N ALA A 414 -2.26 1.60 9.02
CA ALA A 414 -1.00 1.50 8.23
C ALA A 414 0.11 0.42 8.58
N TYR A 415 0.58 -0.54 7.73
CA TYR A 415 1.41 -0.44 6.50
C TYR A 415 1.66 -1.70 5.60
N THR A 416 2.47 -1.51 4.53
CA THR A 416 2.81 -2.44 3.41
C THR A 416 4.21 -2.19 2.78
N ALA A 417 5.00 -3.23 2.40
CA ALA A 417 6.29 -3.07 1.65
C ALA A 417 6.74 -4.29 0.79
N LYS A 418 6.34 -4.38 -0.50
CA LYS A 418 6.84 -5.40 -1.48
C LYS A 418 6.46 -5.09 -2.97
N ILE A 419 6.79 -3.91 -3.52
CA ILE A 419 6.26 -3.48 -4.85
C ILE A 419 7.31 -2.89 -5.84
N PHE A 420 8.58 -2.69 -5.47
CA PHE A 420 9.57 -1.98 -6.33
C PHE A 420 10.44 -2.85 -7.27
N GLU A 421 10.11 -4.12 -7.47
CA GLU A 421 11.03 -5.10 -8.07
C GLU A 421 10.99 -5.18 -9.61
N MET A 422 10.04 -4.49 -10.29
CA MET A 422 9.63 -4.83 -11.67
C MET A 422 9.76 -3.74 -12.76
N ALA A 423 10.56 -2.67 -12.55
CA ALA A 423 10.83 -1.65 -13.58
C ALA A 423 12.33 -1.50 -13.89
N GLY A 424 12.79 -2.33 -14.85
CA GLY A 424 14.16 -2.29 -15.37
C GLY A 424 14.43 -1.03 -16.22
N SER A 425 14.82 0.05 -15.54
CA SER A 425 15.52 1.18 -16.15
C SER A 425 17.04 0.94 -16.16
N ALA A 426 17.83 1.92 -16.59
CA ALA A 426 19.30 1.84 -16.60
C ALA A 426 19.98 1.86 -15.20
N LEU A 427 19.26 1.59 -14.12
CA LEU A 427 19.73 1.67 -12.73
C LEU A 427 19.46 0.36 -11.97
N HIS A 428 20.36 0.02 -11.03
CA HIS A 428 20.26 -1.18 -10.21
C HIS A 428 18.95 -1.21 -9.38
N PRO A 429 18.26 -2.35 -9.20
CA PRO A 429 16.94 -2.40 -8.55
C PRO A 429 16.87 -1.73 -7.16
N ASN A 430 17.91 -1.89 -6.35
CA ASN A 430 18.02 -1.25 -5.04
C ASN A 430 17.98 0.30 -5.14
N ILE A 431 18.59 0.87 -6.18
CA ILE A 431 18.59 2.32 -6.44
C ILE A 431 17.18 2.78 -6.84
N CYS A 432 16.49 2.01 -7.70
CA CYS A 432 15.09 2.28 -8.04
C CYS A 432 14.18 2.28 -6.79
N ALA A 433 14.36 1.32 -5.89
CA ALA A 433 13.61 1.24 -4.64
C ALA A 433 13.87 2.43 -3.70
N ILE A 434 15.12 2.89 -3.60
CA ILE A 434 15.51 4.09 -2.85
C ILE A 434 14.89 5.35 -3.46
N ILE A 435 15.00 5.55 -4.78
CA ILE A 435 14.45 6.70 -5.50
C ILE A 435 12.95 6.82 -5.26
N ILE A 436 12.18 5.74 -5.47
CA ILE A 436 10.72 5.80 -5.31
C ILE A 436 10.33 5.89 -3.82
N GLY A 437 11.16 5.37 -2.90
CA GLY A 437 11.03 5.62 -1.46
C GLY A 437 11.08 7.11 -1.10
N PHE A 438 12.09 7.84 -1.58
CA PHE A 438 12.17 9.30 -1.43
C PHE A 438 10.97 10.03 -2.06
N ILE A 439 10.58 9.64 -3.28
CA ILE A 439 9.42 10.22 -3.98
C ILE A 439 8.13 10.04 -3.16
N GLN A 440 7.93 8.87 -2.53
CA GLN A 440 6.75 8.61 -1.70
C GLN A 440 6.74 9.43 -0.40
N ILE A 441 7.90 9.75 0.20
CA ILE A 441 7.98 10.68 1.35
C ILE A 441 7.47 12.06 0.94
N ILE A 442 8.03 12.63 -0.15
CA ILE A 442 7.70 13.97 -0.65
C ILE A 442 6.22 14.04 -1.05
N SER A 443 5.73 13.00 -1.74
CA SER A 443 4.34 12.91 -2.20
C SER A 443 3.32 12.82 -1.05
N CYS A 444 3.68 12.15 0.05
CA CYS A 444 2.82 12.03 1.22
C CYS A 444 2.76 13.35 2.01
N TRP A 445 3.89 14.08 2.14
CA TRP A 445 3.91 15.44 2.69
C TRP A 445 3.06 16.40 1.85
N LEU A 446 3.20 16.35 0.52
CA LEU A 446 2.40 17.15 -0.40
C LEU A 446 0.90 16.81 -0.33
N SER A 447 0.54 15.54 -0.17
CA SER A 447 -0.86 15.10 0.00
C SER A 447 -1.54 15.81 1.18
N ILE A 448 -0.88 15.89 2.34
CA ILE A 448 -1.42 16.55 3.54
C ILE A 448 -1.76 18.02 3.25
N LEU A 449 -0.80 18.76 2.67
CA LEU A 449 -0.97 20.18 2.31
C LEU A 449 -2.08 20.42 1.26
N LEU A 450 -2.28 19.46 0.35
CA LEU A 450 -3.33 19.53 -0.67
C LEU A 450 -4.69 19.09 -0.16
N MET A 451 -4.79 18.16 0.79
CA MET A 451 -6.07 17.57 1.23
C MET A 451 -6.96 18.56 1.97
N GLU A 452 -6.36 19.50 2.72
CA GLU A 452 -7.07 20.64 3.31
C GLU A 452 -7.55 21.65 2.26
N ARG A 453 -6.85 21.77 1.12
CA ARG A 453 -7.15 22.75 0.06
C ARG A 453 -8.15 22.22 -0.98
N ALA A 454 -7.86 21.08 -1.61
CA ALA A 454 -8.59 20.54 -2.76
C ALA A 454 -9.83 19.71 -2.42
N GLY A 455 -9.96 19.22 -1.18
CA GLY A 455 -11.01 18.26 -0.79
C GLY A 455 -10.56 16.80 -0.95
N ARG A 456 -11.22 15.89 -0.23
CA ARG A 456 -10.87 14.48 -0.17
C ARG A 456 -11.31 13.74 -1.44
N LYS A 457 -12.55 13.96 -1.90
CA LYS A 457 -13.10 13.32 -3.12
C LYS A 457 -12.29 13.74 -4.34
N THR A 458 -11.99 15.03 -4.47
CA THR A 458 -11.19 15.59 -5.57
C THR A 458 -9.83 14.89 -5.74
N LEU A 459 -9.07 14.73 -4.64
CA LEU A 459 -7.75 14.08 -4.70
C LEU A 459 -7.84 12.58 -4.96
N ILE A 460 -8.87 11.90 -4.44
CA ILE A 460 -9.12 10.48 -4.74
C ILE A 460 -9.44 10.30 -6.23
N LEU A 461 -10.28 11.15 -6.83
CA LEU A 461 -10.61 11.07 -8.26
C LEU A 461 -9.39 11.33 -9.15
N ILE A 462 -8.60 12.37 -8.88
CA ILE A 462 -7.35 12.67 -9.61
C ILE A 462 -6.37 11.48 -9.49
N SER A 463 -6.24 10.93 -8.28
CA SER A 463 -5.41 9.75 -8.00
C SER A 463 -5.87 8.53 -8.81
N CYS A 464 -7.16 8.19 -8.79
CA CYS A 464 -7.72 7.08 -9.56
C CYS A 464 -7.52 7.22 -11.07
N ILE A 465 -7.79 8.41 -11.64
CA ILE A 465 -7.58 8.67 -13.08
C ILE A 465 -6.12 8.44 -13.44
N GLY A 466 -5.19 9.07 -12.71
CA GLY A 466 -3.76 8.93 -12.97
C GLY A 466 -3.23 7.50 -12.75
N ILE A 467 -3.76 6.77 -11.77
CA ILE A 467 -3.47 5.35 -11.52
C ILE A 467 -3.90 4.49 -12.71
N VAL A 468 -5.12 4.69 -13.24
CA VAL A 468 -5.60 3.98 -14.44
C VAL A 468 -4.71 4.30 -15.63
N THR A 469 -4.39 5.57 -15.89
CA THR A 469 -3.51 5.97 -16.98
C THR A 469 -2.13 5.33 -16.89
N CYS A 470 -1.49 5.32 -15.71
CA CYS A 470 -0.18 4.70 -15.53
C CYS A 470 -0.22 3.18 -15.76
N ASN A 471 -1.28 2.49 -15.31
CA ASN A 471 -1.45 1.06 -15.54
C ASN A 471 -1.69 0.74 -17.03
N CYS A 472 -2.50 1.53 -17.74
CA CYS A 472 -2.68 1.36 -19.18
C CYS A 472 -1.35 1.52 -19.96
N ILE A 473 -0.54 2.52 -19.61
CA ILE A 473 0.79 2.75 -20.23
C ILE A 473 1.72 1.56 -19.99
N LEU A 474 1.79 1.05 -18.75
CA LEU A 474 2.60 -0.11 -18.40
C LEU A 474 2.11 -1.38 -19.10
N GLY A 475 0.80 -1.61 -19.15
CA GLY A 475 0.18 -2.73 -19.87
C GLY A 475 0.55 -2.73 -21.36
N VAL A 476 0.43 -1.58 -22.04
CA VAL A 476 0.82 -1.45 -23.45
C VAL A 476 2.33 -1.66 -23.66
N PHE A 477 3.19 -1.08 -22.82
CA PHE A 477 4.65 -1.27 -22.91
C PHE A 477 5.03 -2.76 -22.79
N PHE A 478 4.49 -3.46 -21.78
CA PHE A 478 4.78 -4.87 -21.58
C PHE A 478 4.12 -5.77 -22.63
N TYR A 479 2.97 -5.39 -23.19
CA TYR A 479 2.32 -6.11 -24.29
C TYR A 479 3.16 -6.05 -25.57
N LEU A 480 3.67 -4.86 -25.93
CA LEU A 480 4.58 -4.71 -27.07
C LEU A 480 5.87 -5.53 -26.86
N LYS A 481 6.45 -5.45 -25.66
CA LYS A 481 7.65 -6.23 -25.31
C LYS A 481 7.42 -7.75 -25.36
N SER A 482 6.28 -8.27 -24.92
CA SER A 482 5.98 -9.70 -24.99
C SER A 482 5.70 -10.20 -26.43
N HIS A 483 5.29 -9.31 -27.33
CA HIS A 483 5.11 -9.62 -28.75
C HIS A 483 6.37 -9.33 -29.60
N SER A 484 7.54 -9.21 -28.97
CA SER A 484 8.85 -9.00 -29.61
C SER A 484 8.98 -7.72 -30.45
N TYR A 485 8.16 -6.69 -30.19
CA TYR A 485 8.40 -5.36 -30.73
C TYR A 485 9.59 -4.71 -29.99
N ASP A 486 10.45 -3.99 -30.72
CA ASP A 486 11.53 -3.24 -30.10
C ASP A 486 10.98 -2.05 -29.30
N VAL A 487 11.18 -2.09 -27.99
CA VAL A 487 10.84 -1.03 -27.03
C VAL A 487 12.08 -0.32 -26.48
N SER A 488 13.27 -0.57 -27.03
CA SER A 488 14.55 -0.14 -26.44
C SER A 488 14.69 1.37 -26.30
N SER A 489 14.13 2.12 -27.26
CA SER A 489 14.05 3.58 -27.27
C SER A 489 13.22 4.18 -26.12
N VAL A 490 12.34 3.37 -25.50
CA VAL A 490 11.42 3.78 -24.43
C VAL A 490 11.60 2.98 -23.13
N ASN A 491 12.75 2.30 -22.94
CA ASN A 491 13.07 1.56 -21.71
C ASN A 491 13.07 2.40 -20.41
N TRP A 492 13.09 3.74 -20.51
CA TRP A 492 12.92 4.66 -19.36
C TRP A 492 11.46 4.78 -18.89
N LEU A 493 10.49 4.48 -19.76
CA LEU A 493 9.06 4.72 -19.53
C LEU A 493 8.51 4.00 -18.28
N PRO A 494 8.83 2.72 -18.00
CA PRO A 494 8.30 2.02 -16.83
C PRO A 494 8.69 2.66 -15.49
N LEU A 495 9.92 3.22 -15.38
CA LEU A 495 10.34 3.93 -14.17
C LEU A 495 9.53 5.21 -13.97
N ILE A 496 9.31 5.99 -15.04
CA ILE A 496 8.50 7.21 -14.97
C ILE A 496 7.04 6.87 -14.65
N SER A 497 6.46 5.84 -15.28
CA SER A 497 5.09 5.40 -15.00
C SER A 497 4.90 4.85 -13.58
N LEU A 498 5.83 4.07 -13.03
CA LEU A 498 5.76 3.64 -11.61
C LEU A 498 6.02 4.77 -10.62
N SER A 499 6.87 5.74 -10.97
CA SER A 499 7.11 6.93 -10.15
C SER A 499 5.86 7.81 -10.13
N ALA A 500 5.25 8.09 -11.29
CA ALA A 500 4.00 8.81 -11.42
C ALA A 500 2.85 8.10 -10.68
N PHE A 501 2.67 6.79 -10.88
CA PHE A 501 1.72 5.98 -10.11
C PHE A 501 1.95 6.12 -8.59
N SER A 502 3.20 6.05 -8.13
CA SER A 502 3.54 6.18 -6.70
C SER A 502 3.23 7.57 -6.13
N ILE A 503 3.49 8.63 -6.91
CA ILE A 503 3.11 10.01 -6.56
C ILE A 503 1.58 10.12 -6.47
N LEU A 504 0.88 9.76 -7.54
CA LEU A 504 -0.57 9.87 -7.68
C LEU A 504 -1.30 9.06 -6.61
N TYR A 505 -0.82 7.85 -6.30
CA TYR A 505 -1.32 7.05 -5.19
C TYR A 505 -1.09 7.74 -3.84
N CYS A 506 0.14 8.15 -3.51
CA CYS A 506 0.44 8.80 -2.23
C CYS A 506 -0.24 10.17 -2.08
N LEU A 507 -0.63 10.81 -3.17
CA LEU A 507 -1.34 12.10 -3.20
C LEU A 507 -2.84 11.98 -2.90
N GLY A 508 -3.47 10.83 -3.21
CA GLY A 508 -4.89 10.58 -2.97
C GLY A 508 -5.19 9.18 -2.41
N MET A 509 -5.25 8.14 -3.25
CA MET A 509 -5.70 6.78 -2.90
C MET A 509 -4.93 6.08 -1.77
N GLY A 510 -3.73 6.54 -1.42
CA GLY A 510 -2.99 6.10 -0.24
C GLY A 510 -3.60 6.64 1.06
N PRO A 511 -3.42 7.94 1.39
CA PRO A 511 -3.86 8.48 2.67
C PRO A 511 -5.36 8.84 2.73
N ALA A 512 -5.94 9.36 1.64
CA ALA A 512 -7.26 9.98 1.67
C ALA A 512 -8.41 9.01 2.03
N PRO A 513 -8.45 7.74 1.56
CA PRO A 513 -9.50 6.80 1.96
C PRO A 513 -9.56 6.56 3.47
N PHE A 514 -8.43 6.62 4.19
CA PHE A 514 -8.41 6.45 5.65
C PHE A 514 -8.88 7.71 6.39
N VAL A 515 -8.54 8.91 5.89
CA VAL A 515 -9.06 10.18 6.40
C VAL A 515 -10.58 10.22 6.21
N VAL A 516 -11.06 9.91 5.00
CA VAL A 516 -12.48 9.75 4.67
C VAL A 516 -13.16 8.71 5.56
N MET A 517 -12.53 7.56 5.82
CA MET A 517 -13.04 6.54 6.75
C MET A 517 -13.06 7.01 8.22
N SER A 518 -12.29 8.04 8.57
CA SER A 518 -12.36 8.73 9.87
C SER A 518 -13.39 9.86 9.91
N GLU A 519 -13.85 10.35 8.75
CA GLU A 519 -14.81 11.44 8.60
C GLU A 519 -16.26 10.94 8.39
N ILE A 520 -16.47 9.87 7.62
CA ILE A 520 -17.81 9.36 7.25
C ILE A 520 -18.49 8.53 8.36
N PHE A 521 -17.75 7.70 9.08
CA PHE A 521 -18.34 6.82 10.09
C PHE A 521 -18.59 7.58 11.41
N SER A 522 -19.73 7.29 12.06
CA SER A 522 -19.86 7.53 13.50
C SER A 522 -18.71 6.82 14.22
N SER A 523 -18.37 7.33 15.39
CA SER A 523 -17.09 6.99 15.96
C SER A 523 -17.04 5.59 16.61
N ASP A 524 -18.19 5.01 16.99
CA ASP A 524 -18.36 3.69 17.65
C ASP A 524 -18.04 2.57 16.67
N ILE A 525 -18.79 2.55 15.56
CA ILE A 525 -18.62 1.60 14.48
C ILE A 525 -17.28 1.81 13.76
N SER A 526 -16.55 2.87 14.04
CA SER A 526 -15.29 3.19 13.36
C SER A 526 -14.22 2.13 13.61
N ALA A 527 -14.06 1.63 14.85
CA ALA A 527 -13.12 0.54 15.15
C ALA A 527 -13.50 -0.75 14.41
N LEU A 528 -14.80 -1.09 14.38
CA LEU A 528 -15.33 -2.24 13.65
C LEU A 528 -15.13 -2.11 12.13
N ALA A 529 -15.48 -0.96 11.55
CA ALA A 529 -15.34 -0.67 10.13
C ALA A 529 -13.86 -0.65 9.68
N SER A 530 -12.91 -0.30 10.57
CA SER A 530 -11.49 -0.51 10.27
C SER A 530 -11.09 -1.97 10.33
N SER A 531 -11.53 -2.74 11.33
CA SER A 531 -11.26 -4.19 11.37
C SER A 531 -11.76 -4.85 10.09
N ILE A 532 -13.00 -4.55 9.66
CA ILE A 532 -13.58 -5.06 8.40
C ILE A 532 -12.77 -4.59 7.18
N ALA A 533 -12.42 -3.30 7.08
CA ALA A 533 -11.68 -2.78 5.93
C ALA A 533 -10.24 -3.33 5.85
N LEU A 534 -9.54 -3.49 6.98
CA LEU A 534 -8.19 -4.08 7.02
C LEU A 534 -8.23 -5.60 6.79
N LEU A 535 -9.27 -6.30 7.25
CA LEU A 535 -9.49 -7.71 6.92
C LEU A 535 -9.74 -7.87 5.41
N PHE A 536 -10.59 -7.04 4.81
CA PHE A 536 -10.85 -7.07 3.37
C PHE A 536 -9.60 -6.71 2.56
N MET A 537 -8.86 -5.68 2.96
CA MET A 537 -7.56 -5.31 2.36
C MET A 537 -6.54 -6.45 2.46
N GLY A 538 -6.46 -7.13 3.61
CA GLY A 538 -5.60 -8.30 3.82
C GLY A 538 -6.00 -9.49 2.93
N LEU A 539 -7.29 -9.79 2.83
CA LEU A 539 -7.81 -10.85 1.98
C LEU A 539 -7.55 -10.57 0.49
N MET A 540 -7.83 -9.36 0.02
CA MET A 540 -7.56 -8.97 -1.37
C MET A 540 -6.05 -8.96 -1.67
N GLY A 541 -5.22 -8.50 -0.72
CA GLY A 541 -3.76 -8.55 -0.83
C GLY A 541 -3.22 -9.98 -0.90
N PHE A 542 -3.75 -10.89 -0.08
CA PHE A 542 -3.42 -12.31 -0.15
C PHE A 542 -3.82 -12.93 -1.50
N VAL A 543 -5.06 -12.73 -1.95
CA VAL A 543 -5.55 -13.26 -3.23
C VAL A 543 -4.66 -12.76 -4.37
N TYR A 544 -4.45 -11.44 -4.47
CA TYR A 544 -3.65 -10.82 -5.52
C TYR A 544 -2.22 -11.35 -5.57
N MET A 545 -1.54 -11.47 -4.43
CA MET A 545 -0.13 -11.90 -4.38
C MET A 545 0.10 -13.38 -4.72
N ASN A 546 -0.91 -14.25 -4.52
CA ASN A 546 -0.83 -15.67 -4.90
C ASN A 546 -1.33 -15.93 -6.33
N THR A 547 -2.29 -15.14 -6.86
CA THR A 547 -2.72 -15.27 -8.26
C THR A 547 -1.75 -14.62 -9.25
N PHE A 548 -0.92 -13.68 -8.79
CA PHE A 548 0.03 -12.95 -9.65
C PHE A 548 0.97 -13.87 -10.46
N PRO A 549 1.70 -14.86 -9.89
CA PRO A 549 2.58 -15.72 -10.70
C PRO A 549 1.80 -16.50 -11.76
N PHE A 550 0.68 -17.11 -11.39
CA PHE A 550 -0.19 -17.85 -12.31
C PHE A 550 -0.72 -16.96 -13.46
N LEU A 551 -1.07 -15.71 -13.17
CA LEU A 551 -1.51 -14.74 -14.18
C LEU A 551 -0.37 -14.35 -15.14
N VAL A 552 0.85 -14.20 -14.62
CA VAL A 552 2.04 -13.92 -15.45
C VAL A 552 2.41 -15.14 -16.31
N ASP A 553 2.38 -16.35 -15.74
CA ASP A 553 2.71 -17.61 -16.44
C ASP A 553 1.69 -17.92 -17.56
N PHE A 554 0.39 -17.69 -17.31
CA PHE A 554 -0.68 -18.04 -18.27
C PHE A 554 -1.00 -16.94 -19.29
N MET A 555 -0.90 -15.66 -18.92
CA MET A 555 -1.33 -14.53 -19.76
C MET A 555 -0.23 -13.48 -20.02
N GLY A 556 0.97 -13.66 -19.47
CA GLY A 556 2.05 -12.67 -19.55
C GLY A 556 1.84 -11.46 -18.66
N ILE A 557 2.95 -10.81 -18.26
CA ILE A 557 2.98 -9.71 -17.28
C ILE A 557 2.08 -8.50 -17.63
N HIS A 558 1.80 -8.27 -18.91
CA HIS A 558 0.94 -7.15 -19.35
C HIS A 558 -0.51 -7.28 -18.85
N SER A 559 -1.01 -8.52 -18.70
CA SER A 559 -2.39 -8.80 -18.25
C SER A 559 -2.70 -8.22 -16.87
N ASN A 560 -1.74 -8.29 -15.93
CA ASN A 560 -1.85 -7.74 -14.58
C ASN A 560 -2.11 -6.23 -14.57
N PHE A 561 -1.44 -5.48 -15.44
CA PHE A 561 -1.60 -4.02 -15.53
C PHE A 561 -2.97 -3.65 -16.13
N PHE A 562 -3.45 -4.37 -17.15
CA PHE A 562 -4.80 -4.17 -17.68
C PHE A 562 -5.90 -4.54 -16.68
N LEU A 563 -5.74 -5.65 -15.93
CA LEU A 563 -6.65 -6.01 -14.85
C LEU A 563 -6.69 -4.93 -13.75
N SER A 564 -5.52 -4.41 -13.37
CA SER A 564 -5.40 -3.30 -12.41
C SER A 564 -6.04 -2.00 -12.91
N ALA A 565 -5.96 -1.70 -14.21
CA ALA A 565 -6.65 -0.57 -14.83
C ALA A 565 -8.17 -0.75 -14.83
N ILE A 566 -8.69 -1.96 -15.10
CA ILE A 566 -10.13 -2.26 -15.04
C ILE A 566 -10.67 -2.08 -13.60
N VAL A 567 -9.96 -2.61 -12.59
CA VAL A 567 -10.33 -2.40 -11.18
C VAL A 567 -10.24 -0.92 -10.80
N GLY A 568 -9.26 -0.18 -11.32
CA GLY A 568 -9.15 1.28 -11.16
C GLY A 568 -10.31 2.05 -11.78
N LEU A 569 -10.82 1.64 -12.95
CA LEU A 569 -12.00 2.24 -13.60
C LEU A 569 -13.28 1.94 -12.81
N LEU A 570 -13.47 0.71 -12.33
CA LEU A 570 -14.59 0.36 -11.45
C LEU A 570 -14.55 1.18 -10.16
N THR A 571 -13.36 1.34 -9.56
CA THR A 571 -13.13 2.19 -8.39
C THR A 571 -13.45 3.65 -8.67
N LEU A 572 -13.02 4.19 -9.82
CA LEU A 572 -13.31 5.56 -10.23
C LEU A 572 -14.83 5.81 -10.35
N THR A 573 -15.57 4.89 -10.96
CA THR A 573 -17.04 4.94 -11.04
C THR A 573 -17.68 4.92 -9.65
N VAL A 574 -17.30 3.96 -8.79
CA VAL A 574 -17.83 3.84 -7.43
C VAL A 574 -17.57 5.10 -6.60
N ILE A 575 -16.35 5.64 -6.61
CA ILE A 575 -16.03 6.89 -5.90
C ILE A 575 -16.79 8.09 -6.47
N THR A 576 -16.96 8.17 -7.80
CA THR A 576 -17.71 9.26 -8.43
C THR A 576 -19.16 9.26 -7.98
N CYS A 577 -19.82 8.09 -8.00
CA CYS A 577 -21.24 7.95 -7.71
C CYS A 577 -21.59 7.86 -6.22
N MET A 578 -20.74 7.24 -5.38
CA MET A 578 -21.10 6.88 -4.00
C MET A 578 -20.37 7.66 -2.90
N LEU A 579 -19.25 8.34 -3.22
CA LEU A 579 -18.51 9.09 -2.20
C LEU A 579 -18.98 10.55 -2.12
N PRO A 580 -19.45 11.06 -0.97
CA PRO A 580 -19.64 12.50 -0.76
C PRO A 580 -18.29 13.21 -0.56
N GLU A 581 -18.23 14.52 -0.77
CA GLU A 581 -17.08 15.31 -0.28
C GLU A 581 -17.26 15.57 1.22
N THR A 582 -16.21 15.31 1.99
CA THR A 582 -16.19 15.34 3.46
C THR A 582 -15.49 16.59 4.02
N LYS A 583 -14.64 17.28 3.23
CA LYS A 583 -13.88 18.45 3.66
C LYS A 583 -14.80 19.51 4.30
N GLY A 584 -14.56 19.78 5.59
CA GLY A 584 -15.19 20.88 6.32
C GLY A 584 -16.68 20.70 6.64
N ARG A 585 -17.24 19.49 6.45
CA ARG A 585 -18.66 19.21 6.72
C ARG A 585 -18.86 18.47 8.02
N SER A 586 -20.04 18.66 8.62
CA SER A 586 -20.46 17.88 9.79
C SER A 586 -20.82 16.45 9.38
N LEU A 587 -20.59 15.50 10.30
CA LEU A 587 -21.01 14.11 10.15
C LEU A 587 -22.51 13.99 9.81
N GLN A 588 -23.36 14.87 10.37
CA GLN A 588 -24.80 14.92 10.10
C GLN A 588 -25.13 15.31 8.65
N SER A 589 -24.46 16.33 8.07
CA SER A 589 -24.68 16.70 6.65
C SER A 589 -24.21 15.60 5.69
N ILE A 590 -23.10 14.92 6.02
CA ILE A 590 -22.61 13.75 5.26
C ILE A 590 -23.62 12.58 5.34
N ILE A 591 -24.15 12.27 6.52
CA ILE A 591 -25.18 11.24 6.71
C ILE A 591 -26.49 11.61 6.01
N HIS A 592 -26.89 12.88 5.98
CA HIS A 592 -28.06 13.35 5.23
C HIS A 592 -27.89 13.09 3.72
N GLU A 593 -26.76 13.47 3.13
CA GLU A 593 -26.49 13.23 1.70
C GLU A 593 -26.48 11.73 1.36
N LEU A 594 -25.81 10.90 2.19
CA LEU A 594 -25.79 9.44 2.02
C LEU A 594 -27.17 8.79 2.14
N ASN A 595 -28.07 9.37 2.93
CA ASN A 595 -29.47 8.95 3.05
C ASN A 595 -30.39 9.58 1.98
N GLY A 596 -29.85 10.24 0.95
CA GLY A 596 -30.63 10.90 -0.11
C GLY A 596 -31.40 12.15 0.33
N ILE A 597 -31.13 12.67 1.55
CA ILE A 597 -31.76 13.87 2.09
C ILE A 597 -31.05 15.09 1.49
N THR A 598 -31.44 15.48 0.28
CA THR A 598 -30.87 16.65 -0.40
C THR A 598 -31.33 17.96 0.27
N GLU A 599 -30.36 18.75 0.71
CA GLU A 599 -30.56 20.08 1.32
C GLU A 599 -31.24 21.08 0.35
N HIS A 600 -31.29 20.78 -0.95
CA HIS A 600 -32.01 21.57 -1.96
C HIS A 600 -33.54 21.37 -2.00
N SER A 601 -34.12 20.60 -1.08
CA SER A 601 -35.59 20.53 -0.88
C SER A 601 -36.19 21.77 -0.17
N GLY A 602 -35.73 22.95 -0.60
CA GLY A 602 -36.33 24.26 -0.33
C GLY A 602 -35.72 25.06 0.83
N ASP A 603 -34.79 25.95 0.52
CA ASP A 603 -34.51 27.15 1.34
C ASP A 603 -35.76 28.01 1.42
N LYS A 604 -36.47 27.90 2.55
CA LYS A 604 -37.64 28.71 2.88
C LYS A 604 -37.25 30.08 3.46
N LEU A 605 -36.11 30.14 4.14
CA LEU A 605 -35.53 31.34 4.75
C LEU A 605 -34.46 31.94 3.81
N LYS A 606 -34.89 32.84 2.92
CA LYS A 606 -34.03 33.57 1.96
C LYS A 606 -34.62 34.95 1.68
N ASN A 607 -33.92 35.81 0.92
CA ASN A 607 -34.37 37.18 0.70
C ASN A 607 -35.83 37.28 0.20
N GLY A 608 -36.61 38.18 0.79
CA GLY A 608 -38.02 38.43 0.44
C GLY A 608 -39.02 37.39 1.00
N LYS A 609 -38.62 36.58 1.98
CA LYS A 609 -39.46 35.51 2.55
C LYS A 609 -40.06 35.87 3.91
N ARG A 610 -41.15 35.17 4.28
CA ARG A 610 -41.84 35.35 5.56
C ARG A 610 -41.62 34.17 6.48
N ALA A 611 -41.26 34.47 7.73
CA ALA A 611 -41.01 33.48 8.77
C ALA A 611 -41.82 33.77 10.04
N LEU A 612 -42.26 32.72 10.74
CA LEU A 612 -42.94 32.80 12.05
C LEU A 612 -42.19 31.94 13.07
N ASP A 613 -41.92 32.49 14.24
CA ASP A 613 -41.24 31.84 15.36
C ASP A 613 -42.16 31.86 16.60
N VAL A 614 -42.76 30.71 16.90
CA VAL A 614 -43.77 30.55 17.96
C VAL A 614 -43.10 30.16 19.27
N GLY A 615 -43.22 31.02 20.29
CA GLY A 615 -42.46 30.88 21.55
C GLY A 615 -41.07 31.51 21.43
N SER A 616 -41.01 32.74 20.92
CA SER A 616 -39.77 33.45 20.60
C SER A 616 -38.82 33.66 21.79
N GLY A 617 -39.32 33.69 23.03
CA GLY A 617 -38.52 33.59 24.26
C GLY A 617 -37.47 34.68 24.42
N SER A 618 -36.20 34.35 24.13
CA SER A 618 -35.08 35.29 24.18
C SER A 618 -34.93 36.17 22.93
N GLY A 619 -35.76 35.96 21.90
CA GLY A 619 -35.70 36.62 20.60
C GLY A 619 -34.62 36.11 19.66
N TYR A 620 -33.74 35.21 20.13
CA TYR A 620 -32.57 34.76 19.39
C TYR A 620 -32.91 34.12 18.03
N LEU A 621 -33.81 33.13 18.02
CA LEU A 621 -34.16 32.42 16.80
C LEU A 621 -34.93 33.32 15.82
N THR A 622 -35.82 34.18 16.32
CA THR A 622 -36.48 35.21 15.51
C THR A 622 -35.45 36.15 14.84
N ALA A 623 -34.37 36.53 15.53
CA ALA A 623 -33.30 37.35 14.96
C ALA A 623 -32.43 36.59 13.94
N CYS A 624 -32.20 35.29 14.15
CA CYS A 624 -31.58 34.41 13.15
C CYS A 624 -32.44 34.36 11.89
N MET A 625 -33.74 34.09 12.01
CA MET A 625 -34.69 34.12 10.89
C MET A 625 -34.70 35.49 10.21
N GLY A 626 -34.77 36.59 10.97
CA GLY A 626 -34.71 37.96 10.47
C GLY A 626 -33.42 38.31 9.73
N THR A 627 -32.32 37.62 10.04
CA THR A 627 -31.07 37.71 9.27
C THR A 627 -31.14 36.88 7.97
N MET A 628 -31.72 35.67 8.02
CA MET A 628 -31.80 34.75 6.86
C MET A 628 -32.83 35.15 5.81
N VAL A 629 -33.96 35.78 6.20
CA VAL A 629 -34.99 36.26 5.26
C VAL A 629 -34.59 37.51 4.47
N GLY A 630 -33.37 38.03 4.67
CA GLY A 630 -32.78 39.13 3.91
C GLY A 630 -33.49 40.49 4.10
N PRO A 631 -32.97 41.57 3.48
CA PRO A 631 -33.51 42.93 3.64
C PRO A 631 -34.99 43.08 3.28
N ASP A 632 -35.49 42.30 2.31
CA ASP A 632 -36.87 42.40 1.80
C ASP A 632 -37.84 41.44 2.51
N GLY A 633 -37.36 40.59 3.43
CA GLY A 633 -38.17 39.61 4.15
C GLY A 633 -38.65 40.09 5.52
N VAL A 634 -39.45 39.25 6.20
CA VAL A 634 -39.97 39.52 7.55
C VAL A 634 -39.95 38.24 8.39
N ALA A 635 -39.39 38.33 9.61
CA ALA A 635 -39.54 37.33 10.65
C ALA A 635 -40.44 37.87 11.77
N VAL A 636 -41.49 37.12 12.10
CA VAL A 636 -42.42 37.42 13.18
C VAL A 636 -42.13 36.48 14.35
N GLY A 637 -41.69 37.02 15.48
CA GLY A 637 -41.60 36.27 16.73
C GLY A 637 -42.86 36.52 17.56
N ILE A 638 -43.47 35.47 18.09
CA ILE A 638 -44.62 35.60 19.00
C ILE A 638 -44.33 34.99 20.36
N ASP A 639 -44.77 35.68 21.41
CA ASP A 639 -44.72 35.18 22.79
C ASP A 639 -45.91 35.68 23.62
N HIS A 640 -46.48 34.83 24.46
CA HIS A 640 -47.62 35.19 25.33
C HIS A 640 -47.16 35.77 26.68
N ILE A 641 -45.87 35.66 27.00
CA ILE A 641 -45.23 36.22 28.18
C ILE A 641 -44.63 37.58 27.81
N SER A 642 -45.25 38.66 28.31
CA SER A 642 -44.86 40.05 28.02
C SER A 642 -43.43 40.36 28.47
N GLU A 643 -42.98 39.67 29.52
CA GLU A 643 -41.64 39.72 30.08
C GLU A 643 -40.60 39.12 29.11
N LEU A 644 -40.96 38.02 28.40
CA LEU A 644 -40.12 37.43 27.36
C LEU A 644 -40.13 38.29 26.09
N GLN A 645 -41.28 38.81 25.67
CA GLN A 645 -41.33 39.78 24.55
C GLN A 645 -40.43 41.01 24.83
N ALA A 646 -40.43 41.52 26.06
CA ALA A 646 -39.55 42.63 26.48
C ALA A 646 -38.06 42.23 26.54
N LEU A 647 -37.75 41.00 26.96
CA LEU A 647 -36.39 40.45 26.93
C LEU A 647 -35.90 40.28 25.48
N ALA A 648 -36.69 39.67 24.60
CA ALA A 648 -36.43 39.56 23.17
C ALA A 648 -36.16 40.93 22.53
N THR A 649 -37.03 41.92 22.80
CA THR A 649 -36.86 43.30 22.29
C THR A 649 -35.54 43.91 22.76
N ARG A 650 -35.15 43.68 24.03
CA ARG A 650 -33.87 44.17 24.59
C ARG A 650 -32.66 43.47 23.96
N ASN A 651 -32.70 42.15 23.80
CA ASN A 651 -31.62 41.35 23.26
C ASN A 651 -31.34 41.71 21.79
N ILE A 652 -32.38 41.74 20.95
CA ILE A 652 -32.23 42.10 19.54
C ILE A 652 -31.76 43.55 19.39
N LYS A 653 -32.26 44.49 20.22
CA LYS A 653 -31.77 45.88 20.21
C LYS A 653 -30.32 46.04 20.68
N ALA A 654 -29.77 45.09 21.44
CA ALA A 654 -28.39 45.10 21.89
C ALA A 654 -27.39 44.50 20.88
N ASP A 655 -27.82 43.52 20.08
CA ASP A 655 -27.00 42.87 19.04
C ASP A 655 -27.17 43.52 17.65
N LYS A 656 -28.41 43.70 17.21
CA LYS A 656 -28.80 44.15 15.86
C LYS A 656 -30.07 45.01 15.86
N PRO A 657 -29.98 46.28 16.34
CA PRO A 657 -31.12 47.20 16.37
C PRO A 657 -31.77 47.40 15.00
N GLU A 658 -31.00 47.31 13.91
CA GLU A 658 -31.46 47.50 12.54
C GLU A 658 -32.53 46.49 12.09
N LEU A 659 -32.58 45.31 12.72
CA LEU A 659 -33.63 44.31 12.45
C LEU A 659 -35.00 44.78 12.94
N LEU A 660 -35.07 45.47 14.08
CA LEU A 660 -36.29 46.05 14.62
C LEU A 660 -36.62 47.38 13.92
N GLU A 661 -35.61 48.23 13.71
CA GLU A 661 -35.78 49.56 13.13
C GLU A 661 -36.21 49.51 11.65
N SER A 662 -35.75 48.50 10.89
CA SER A 662 -36.23 48.28 9.51
C SER A 662 -37.51 47.42 9.42
N GLY A 663 -38.16 47.09 10.55
CA GLY A 663 -39.39 46.28 10.61
C GLY A 663 -39.23 44.82 10.13
N ARG A 664 -37.99 44.35 9.93
CA ARG A 664 -37.63 43.02 9.41
C ARG A 664 -37.82 41.93 10.46
N VAL A 665 -37.70 42.29 11.74
CA VAL A 665 -38.17 41.51 12.88
C VAL A 665 -39.36 42.22 13.52
N LYS A 666 -40.47 41.50 13.67
CA LYS A 666 -41.65 41.94 14.43
C LYS A 666 -41.80 41.04 15.66
N LEU A 667 -41.85 41.62 16.86
CA LEU A 667 -42.12 40.87 18.09
C LEU A 667 -43.54 41.16 18.57
N ILE A 668 -44.44 40.19 18.45
CA ILE A 668 -45.85 40.31 18.84
C ILE A 668 -46.08 39.64 20.20
N GLY A 669 -46.94 40.25 21.02
CA GLY A 669 -47.34 39.72 22.31
C GLY A 669 -48.70 40.25 22.75
N MET A 670 -49.25 39.63 23.79
CA MET A 670 -50.69 39.70 24.09
C MET A 670 -51.10 41.05 24.74
N PHE A 671 -51.64 41.97 23.94
CA PHE A 671 -52.20 43.24 24.41
C PHE A 671 -53.71 43.16 24.69
N ARG A 672 -54.15 43.94 25.70
CA ARG A 672 -55.34 43.73 26.55
C ARG A 672 -56.73 43.73 25.89
N PHE A 673 -56.84 43.85 24.57
CA PHE A 673 -58.10 43.88 23.82
C PHE A 673 -58.11 43.06 22.51
N PHE A 674 -57.00 42.39 22.16
CA PHE A 674 -56.95 41.47 21.02
C PHE A 674 -56.25 40.17 21.41
N THR A 675 -57.00 39.09 21.60
CA THR A 675 -56.48 37.73 21.83
C THR A 675 -55.94 37.14 20.53
N VAL A 676 -54.71 37.51 20.18
CA VAL A 676 -53.93 36.89 19.10
C VAL A 676 -52.57 36.48 19.69
N GLY A 677 -52.26 35.18 19.63
CA GLY A 677 -50.96 34.64 20.06
C GLY A 677 -50.95 34.01 21.46
N ASP A 678 -51.73 32.94 21.67
CA ASP A 678 -51.47 31.92 22.72
C ASP A 678 -50.40 30.90 22.28
N GLY A 679 -49.58 31.26 21.28
CA GLY A 679 -48.72 30.37 20.50
C GLY A 679 -49.49 29.46 19.54
N ARG A 680 -50.50 28.73 20.04
CA ARG A 680 -51.27 27.70 19.30
C ARG A 680 -51.98 28.24 18.05
N GLN A 681 -52.45 29.49 18.07
CA GLN A 681 -53.12 30.14 16.93
C GLN A 681 -52.17 30.85 15.93
N GLY A 682 -50.86 30.92 16.18
CA GLY A 682 -49.93 31.64 15.32
C GLY A 682 -50.19 33.15 15.23
N TYR A 683 -49.97 33.74 14.04
CA TYR A 683 -50.21 35.17 13.78
C TYR A 683 -50.71 35.39 12.33
N PRO A 684 -52.03 35.33 12.08
CA PRO A 684 -52.59 35.37 10.72
C PRO A 684 -52.34 36.67 9.94
N ASN A 685 -52.07 37.80 10.59
CA ASN A 685 -52.00 39.12 9.93
C ASN A 685 -50.83 39.27 8.95
N ASP A 686 -49.70 38.59 9.19
CA ASP A 686 -48.53 38.57 8.31
C ASP A 686 -48.41 37.25 7.51
N ALA A 687 -49.40 36.36 7.62
CA ALA A 687 -49.47 35.15 6.80
C ALA A 687 -49.70 35.48 5.30
N PRO A 688 -49.39 34.57 4.36
CA PRO A 688 -48.81 33.24 4.56
C PRO A 688 -47.29 33.28 4.81
N TYR A 689 -46.79 32.28 5.55
CA TYR A 689 -45.37 32.12 5.89
C TYR A 689 -44.71 31.00 5.06
N ASP A 690 -43.50 31.25 4.59
CA ASP A 690 -42.67 30.24 3.94
C ASP A 690 -42.05 29.27 4.95
N ALA A 691 -41.75 29.77 6.16
CA ALA A 691 -41.20 29.01 7.27
C ALA A 691 -41.96 29.28 8.57
N ILE A 692 -42.28 28.23 9.33
CA ILE A 692 -42.79 28.34 10.70
C ILE A 692 -41.97 27.43 11.62
N HIS A 693 -41.61 27.92 12.79
CA HIS A 693 -40.99 27.17 13.88
C HIS A 693 -41.87 27.26 15.14
N VAL A 694 -41.85 26.21 15.97
CA VAL A 694 -42.49 26.19 17.29
C VAL A 694 -41.48 25.75 18.35
N GLY A 695 -41.13 26.67 19.25
CA GLY A 695 -40.19 26.46 20.36
C GLY A 695 -40.78 25.72 21.57
N ALA A 696 -41.92 25.04 21.41
CA ALA A 696 -42.62 24.28 22.43
C ALA A 696 -43.39 23.10 21.81
N ALA A 697 -43.64 22.06 22.59
CA ALA A 697 -44.27 20.83 22.11
C ALA A 697 -45.79 20.96 21.99
N ALA A 698 -46.31 20.82 20.77
CA ALA A 698 -47.73 20.67 20.53
C ALA A 698 -48.17 19.24 20.89
N LYS A 699 -49.23 19.11 21.69
CA LYS A 699 -49.81 17.79 22.04
C LYS A 699 -50.24 16.99 20.81
N GLU A 700 -50.77 17.70 19.81
CA GLU A 700 -51.38 17.18 18.58
C GLU A 700 -50.98 18.10 17.40
N THR A 701 -51.18 17.65 16.15
CA THR A 701 -50.78 18.41 14.94
C THR A 701 -51.46 19.79 14.87
N PRO A 702 -50.71 20.91 14.86
CA PRO A 702 -51.30 22.26 14.97
C PRO A 702 -51.80 22.79 13.61
N TYR A 703 -52.98 22.36 13.21
CA TYR A 703 -53.59 22.75 11.92
C TYR A 703 -53.65 24.27 11.68
N ALA A 704 -53.94 25.08 12.71
CA ALA A 704 -53.95 26.54 12.61
C ALA A 704 -52.61 27.15 12.14
N LEU A 705 -51.47 26.51 12.44
CA LEU A 705 -50.15 26.90 11.92
C LEU A 705 -49.92 26.36 10.51
N ILE A 706 -50.41 25.15 10.21
CA ILE A 706 -50.34 24.56 8.86
C ILE A 706 -51.12 25.41 7.86
N ASP A 707 -52.30 25.92 8.23
CA ASP A 707 -53.12 26.79 7.39
C ASP A 707 -52.37 28.08 7.02
N GLN A 708 -51.61 28.64 7.96
CA GLN A 708 -50.77 29.83 7.77
C GLN A 708 -49.52 29.60 6.90
N LEU A 709 -49.18 28.36 6.52
CA LEU A 709 -48.10 28.09 5.55
C LEU A 709 -48.47 28.54 4.13
N ALA A 710 -47.51 29.14 3.43
CA ALA A 710 -47.57 29.37 1.99
C ALA A 710 -47.57 28.04 1.21
N PRO A 711 -48.09 28.01 -0.03
CA PRO A 711 -47.82 26.90 -0.96
C PRO A 711 -46.32 26.73 -1.17
N GLY A 712 -45.79 25.54 -0.85
CA GLY A 712 -44.34 25.29 -0.79
C GLY A 712 -43.66 25.64 0.54
N GLY A 713 -44.39 26.06 1.57
CA GLY A 713 -43.86 26.40 2.90
C GLY A 713 -43.60 25.19 3.81
N ARG A 714 -42.85 25.39 4.90
CA ARG A 714 -42.51 24.35 5.90
C ARG A 714 -42.73 24.81 7.34
N LEU A 715 -43.36 23.95 8.14
CA LEU A 715 -43.47 24.03 9.58
C LEU A 715 -42.52 23.01 10.24
N ILE A 716 -41.78 23.44 11.26
CA ILE A 716 -41.02 22.59 12.17
C ILE A 716 -41.64 22.70 13.57
N VAL A 717 -42.09 21.59 14.14
CA VAL A 717 -42.78 21.57 15.44
C VAL A 717 -42.46 20.27 16.21
N PRO A 718 -42.13 20.32 17.51
CA PRO A 718 -42.15 19.15 18.37
C PRO A 718 -43.59 18.70 18.61
N ILE A 719 -43.90 17.42 18.37
CA ILE A 719 -45.22 16.84 18.63
C ILE A 719 -45.07 15.65 19.58
N GLY A 720 -45.87 15.63 20.64
CA GLY A 720 -45.96 14.51 21.57
C GLY A 720 -46.64 14.87 22.90
N PRO A 721 -46.86 13.89 23.79
CA PRO A 721 -47.42 14.15 25.10
C PRO A 721 -46.44 14.95 25.98
N GLU A 722 -47.00 15.63 26.98
CA GLU A 722 -46.23 16.24 28.05
C GLU A 722 -45.54 15.16 28.91
N GLY A 723 -44.26 15.35 29.24
CA GLY A 723 -43.48 14.41 30.05
C GLY A 723 -43.14 13.06 29.38
N ALA A 724 -43.36 12.89 28.07
CA ALA A 724 -43.13 11.66 27.33
C ALA A 724 -42.27 11.87 26.07
N ASP A 725 -42.04 10.79 25.29
CA ASP A 725 -41.30 10.83 24.02
C ASP A 725 -41.97 11.76 22.98
N GLN A 726 -41.47 12.99 22.90
CA GLN A 726 -41.82 13.93 21.84
C GLN A 726 -40.93 13.70 20.62
N LYS A 727 -41.47 13.98 19.44
CA LYS A 727 -40.73 13.88 18.17
C LYS A 727 -40.73 15.23 17.48
N LEU A 728 -39.57 15.66 16.99
CA LEU A 728 -39.48 16.81 16.10
C LEU A 728 -40.06 16.41 14.74
N VAL A 729 -41.06 17.15 14.28
CA VAL A 729 -41.80 16.87 13.06
C VAL A 729 -41.60 18.01 12.06
N GLN A 730 -41.28 17.61 10.83
CA GLN A 730 -41.31 18.47 9.65
C GLN A 730 -42.66 18.29 8.94
N ILE A 731 -43.30 19.40 8.61
CA ILE A 731 -44.54 19.43 7.84
C ILE A 731 -44.35 20.40 6.67
N ASP A 732 -44.30 19.89 5.43
CA ASP A 732 -44.26 20.70 4.21
C ASP A 732 -45.68 20.79 3.62
N LYS A 733 -46.11 22.00 3.25
CA LYS A 733 -47.27 22.23 2.38
C LYS A 733 -46.76 22.25 0.94
N THR A 734 -47.26 21.38 0.07
CA THR A 734 -46.84 21.34 -1.35
C THR A 734 -47.34 22.57 -2.10
N ILE A 735 -46.86 22.79 -3.32
CA ILE A 735 -47.36 23.86 -4.20
C ILE A 735 -48.84 23.69 -4.55
N ASN A 736 -49.36 22.44 -4.48
CA ASN A 736 -50.76 22.09 -4.70
C ASN A 736 -51.61 22.17 -3.41
N GLY A 737 -51.02 22.53 -2.26
CA GLY A 737 -51.71 22.62 -0.97
C GLY A 737 -51.79 21.31 -0.16
N GLU A 738 -51.29 20.19 -0.70
CA GLU A 738 -51.23 18.92 0.03
C GLU A 738 -50.25 19.01 1.21
N ILE A 739 -50.47 18.23 2.27
CA ILE A 739 -49.62 18.25 3.47
C ILE A 739 -48.78 16.96 3.53
N GLN A 740 -47.45 17.11 3.61
CA GLN A 740 -46.50 16.01 3.76
C GLN A 740 -45.81 16.11 5.12
N GLN A 741 -45.94 15.07 5.95
CA GLN A 741 -45.44 15.04 7.32
C GLN A 741 -44.34 13.99 7.49
N ARG A 742 -43.22 14.37 8.11
CA ARG A 742 -42.07 13.50 8.41
C ARG A 742 -41.57 13.71 9.85
N SER A 743 -41.40 12.63 10.59
CA SER A 743 -40.67 12.67 11.87
C SER A 743 -39.15 12.72 11.60
N LEU A 744 -38.44 13.60 12.31
CA LEU A 744 -37.00 13.80 12.19
C LEU A 744 -36.22 13.05 13.26
N MET A 745 -36.47 13.34 14.54
CA MET A 745 -35.76 12.78 15.69
C MET A 745 -36.59 12.91 16.98
N GLY A 746 -36.22 12.17 18.03
CA GLY A 746 -36.76 12.39 19.39
C GLY A 746 -36.19 13.67 20.01
N VAL A 747 -37.00 14.38 20.80
CA VAL A 747 -36.65 15.64 21.47
C VAL A 747 -37.36 15.76 22.81
N VAL A 748 -36.96 16.75 23.63
CA VAL A 748 -37.69 17.16 24.84
C VAL A 748 -37.83 18.68 24.82
N TYR A 749 -39.07 19.16 24.80
CA TYR A 749 -39.48 20.56 24.81
C TYR A 749 -40.55 20.78 25.89
N VAL A 750 -40.61 22.01 26.42
CA VAL A 750 -41.73 22.47 27.26
C VAL A 750 -43.05 22.38 26.47
N PRO A 751 -44.20 22.11 27.11
CA PRO A 751 -45.48 22.00 26.42
C PRO A 751 -45.94 23.36 25.85
N LEU A 752 -46.66 23.33 24.73
CA LEU A 752 -47.28 24.51 24.12
C LEU A 752 -48.60 24.85 24.85
N THR A 753 -48.46 25.38 26.06
CA THR A 753 -49.54 25.76 26.98
C THR A 753 -50.05 27.19 26.75
N ASP A 754 -51.25 27.46 27.26
CA ASP A 754 -51.72 28.83 27.51
C ASP A 754 -51.10 29.41 28.80
N LYS A 755 -51.17 30.74 28.91
CA LYS A 755 -50.56 31.53 29.99
C LYS A 755 -50.97 31.09 31.41
N GLU A 756 -52.16 30.53 31.58
CA GLU A 756 -52.68 30.10 32.89
C GLU A 756 -52.11 28.73 33.32
N ARG A 757 -51.68 27.89 32.37
CA ARG A 757 -51.06 26.58 32.63
C ARG A 757 -49.52 26.60 32.57
N GLN A 758 -48.93 27.71 32.15
CA GLN A 758 -47.49 27.82 31.93
C GLN A 758 -46.63 27.69 33.21
N TYR A 759 -47.26 27.76 34.39
CA TYR A 759 -46.62 27.72 35.71
C TYR A 759 -47.34 26.77 36.71
N SER A 760 -48.19 25.85 36.21
CA SER A 760 -48.98 24.91 37.03
C SER A 760 -48.45 23.49 36.96
#